data_AF-A0A0W0D4L6-F1
#
_entry.id   AF-A0A0W0D4L6-F1
#
_cell.length_a   1.000
_cell.length_b   1.000
_cell.length_c   1.000
_cell.angle_alpha   90.00
_cell.angle_beta   90.00
_cell.angle_gamma   90.00
#
_symmetry.space_group_name_H-M   'P 1'
#
loop_
_entity.id
_entity.type
_entity.pdbx_description
1 polymer ?
#
loop_
_entity_poly.entity_id
_entity_poly.type
_entity_poly.pdbx_seq_one_letter_code
_entity_poly.pdbx_strand_id
1 'polypeptide(L)'
;MSYNRPPMPLPKDANPNRSTSGLFYPNEPIMPPRNEEPDSMISSLVLDTATPTIDAMNSINITNDMVQEAEYVTVNDLPINTSAPPAMFTRTGHEIPIPDGVERNGRPVATNKFYGNFLLGSQTCATWTHPYSVWISKDNAFPGFAANHVRASQRVFGDGNPAPFFFSPIGIRSFVFGANELPSFESMSLRFTDLSHMSIHVWLKKSDSEHIRFPIVQGMGFITANYSNLTPRLQSAVGFRNLNSMASPRTDMQKYQVLLENDVKWTIYVKLDSKCNKFQLFIANGNTIQANQRVSSATIQVVADTVEAIDQAAGCYPVNCDVVNAVNKDKGIYRLAYKTEGYSNKGTTLLYGLRHHMVSMTIPTALTSINSELDSTVMGVMRGFITNTLEMQVQIPANVDFMPATTIPGRRVLYSHEVLEKVRDAARQEVNGDVINESNVNSMYFSGKVLAKYAWILFCCQYIVNDRGLVDILLPKLKKAFARFSQNQQQLPLRYDTTWGGVISSGTSGDDFGNSYYNDHHFHYSYHIIAAAILTKVDRDIGNGSWFTENREWVETLIRDYANPSENDPYFPMYRSFDWFTGHSWAKGLFESGDGKDEESSSEDVNSCYALKLWGMVSGNVALVNRSNVQLGILNTSLNQYFLYDDANKTEPPQFIGNKVSGILFENKIDHTTYFGNYLQYIQMIHAIPITPMSSFIRHPSYVEQEWIQKLQGIVNDVNDGWKGIMMLNLALFNPRASFEFFSSPNFSGNFLDNGQSLTWSLAYSGAFI
;
A
#
# COMPACT_ATOMS: atom_id res chain seq x y z
N MET A 1 -2.81 -15.66 -15.13
CA MET A 1 -3.66 -14.49 -15.43
C MET A 1 -2.73 -13.35 -15.81
N SER A 2 -3.06 -12.54 -16.81
CA SER A 2 -2.22 -11.41 -17.21
C SER A 2 -2.59 -10.18 -16.37
N TYR A 3 -1.62 -9.61 -15.64
CA TYR A 3 -1.77 -8.35 -14.87
C TYR A 3 -1.93 -7.11 -15.76
N ASN A 4 -1.84 -7.25 -17.08
CA ASN A 4 -2.06 -6.16 -18.02
C ASN A 4 -3.56 -5.95 -18.29
N ARG A 5 -4.27 -5.31 -17.37
CA ARG A 5 -5.51 -4.62 -17.73
C ARG A 5 -5.14 -3.30 -18.43
N PRO A 6 -5.66 -3.03 -19.64
CA PRO A 6 -5.43 -1.76 -20.29
C PRO A 6 -5.99 -0.61 -19.42
N PRO A 7 -5.42 0.61 -19.51
CA PRO A 7 -6.05 1.78 -18.93
C PRO A 7 -7.50 1.86 -19.42
N MET A 8 -8.43 2.16 -18.50
CA MET A 8 -9.85 2.16 -18.81
C MET A 8 -10.16 3.22 -19.88
N PRO A 9 -11.03 2.91 -20.85
CA PRO A 9 -11.39 3.86 -21.89
C PRO A 9 -12.04 5.10 -21.28
N LEU A 10 -11.71 6.27 -21.83
CA LEU A 10 -12.40 7.51 -21.51
C LEU A 10 -13.92 7.37 -21.77
N PRO A 11 -14.80 8.09 -21.04
CA PRO A 11 -16.24 8.04 -21.24
C PRO A 11 -16.61 8.18 -22.71
N LYS A 12 -17.56 7.36 -23.17
CA LYS A 12 -18.01 7.31 -24.56
C LYS A 12 -18.83 8.55 -24.91
N ASP A 13 -18.14 9.61 -25.30
CA ASP A 13 -18.64 10.60 -26.25
C ASP A 13 -17.55 10.86 -27.30
N ALA A 14 -17.33 9.87 -28.18
CA ALA A 14 -16.53 10.02 -29.37
C ALA A 14 -17.17 9.24 -30.52
N ASN A 15 -17.79 9.99 -31.42
CA ASN A 15 -18.45 9.55 -32.65
C ASN A 15 -17.49 8.69 -33.53
N PRO A 16 -17.86 7.47 -33.98
CA PRO A 16 -16.91 6.49 -34.51
C PRO A 16 -16.59 6.66 -36.01
N ASN A 17 -16.38 7.89 -36.49
CA ASN A 17 -15.93 8.15 -37.86
C ASN A 17 -15.04 9.41 -37.92
N ARG A 18 -13.75 9.26 -37.63
CA ARG A 18 -12.69 10.13 -38.19
C ARG A 18 -11.31 9.47 -38.04
N SER A 19 -10.72 9.18 -39.19
CA SER A 19 -9.35 8.70 -39.37
C SER A 19 -8.31 9.73 -38.94
N THR A 20 -7.17 9.20 -38.48
CA THR A 20 -5.89 9.83 -38.14
C THR A 20 -5.52 11.10 -38.94
N SER A 21 -5.28 12.22 -38.25
CA SER A 21 -4.17 13.19 -38.44
C SER A 21 -4.50 14.57 -37.83
N GLY A 22 -3.49 15.22 -37.24
CA GLY A 22 -3.44 16.68 -37.11
C GLY A 22 -3.96 17.29 -35.81
N LEU A 23 -3.07 18.07 -35.15
CA LEU A 23 -3.35 19.10 -34.15
C LEU A 23 -4.47 20.07 -34.61
N PHE A 24 -5.16 20.74 -33.67
CA PHE A 24 -5.45 22.20 -33.62
C PHE A 24 -6.59 22.53 -32.61
N TYR A 25 -6.42 23.68 -31.93
CA TYR A 25 -7.14 24.34 -30.81
C TYR A 25 -8.69 24.34 -30.81
N PRO A 26 -9.35 24.49 -29.64
CA PRO A 26 -10.80 24.73 -29.56
C PRO A 26 -11.15 26.23 -29.63
N ASN A 27 -12.22 26.54 -30.37
CA ASN A 27 -12.97 27.79 -30.26
C ASN A 27 -13.93 27.73 -29.05
N GLU A 28 -14.21 28.89 -28.47
CA GLU A 28 -15.09 29.10 -27.30
C GLU A 28 -16.50 28.47 -27.42
N PRO A 29 -17.07 27.95 -26.33
CA PRO A 29 -18.48 27.57 -26.29
C PRO A 29 -19.40 28.75 -25.99
N ILE A 30 -20.42 28.90 -26.83
CA ILE A 30 -21.56 29.82 -26.68
C ILE A 30 -22.46 29.30 -25.53
N MET A 31 -22.74 30.15 -24.54
CA MET A 31 -23.67 29.83 -23.45
C MET A 31 -25.13 29.73 -23.94
N PRO A 32 -25.93 28.76 -23.44
CA PRO A 32 -27.38 28.76 -23.64
C PRO A 32 -28.10 29.74 -22.70
N PRO A 33 -29.31 30.22 -23.07
CA PRO A 33 -29.99 31.31 -22.38
C PRO A 33 -30.61 30.90 -21.04
N ARG A 34 -30.53 31.82 -20.06
CA ARG A 34 -31.29 31.84 -18.80
C ARG A 34 -32.79 31.85 -19.09
N ASN A 35 -33.55 30.99 -18.41
CA ASN A 35 -34.98 31.18 -18.19
C ASN A 35 -35.34 30.89 -16.72
N GLU A 36 -35.76 31.98 -16.08
CA GLU A 36 -36.83 32.23 -15.09
C GLU A 36 -37.18 31.19 -14.00
N GLU A 37 -37.24 31.72 -12.77
CA GLU A 37 -37.80 31.13 -11.54
C GLU A 37 -39.29 30.80 -11.67
N PRO A 38 -39.78 29.94 -10.75
CA PRO A 38 -40.96 30.34 -10.01
C PRO A 38 -40.86 30.13 -8.48
N ASP A 39 -41.67 30.97 -7.83
CA ASP A 39 -41.83 31.24 -6.40
C ASP A 39 -42.13 30.06 -5.46
N SER A 40 -41.56 30.22 -4.26
CA SER A 40 -42.07 29.99 -2.89
C SER A 40 -43.03 28.82 -2.59
N MET A 41 -42.62 27.97 -1.64
CA MET A 41 -43.31 27.68 -0.36
C MET A 41 -42.55 26.56 0.39
N ILE A 42 -41.66 26.93 1.31
CA ILE A 42 -41.08 26.00 2.29
C ILE A 42 -41.63 26.37 3.68
N SER A 43 -42.43 25.46 4.23
CA SER A 43 -42.84 25.45 5.63
C SER A 43 -41.91 24.50 6.39
N SER A 44 -41.26 25.07 7.41
CA SER A 44 -40.64 24.50 8.60
C SER A 44 -40.44 22.98 8.71
N LEU A 45 -39.18 22.56 8.85
CA LEU A 45 -38.71 21.62 9.90
C LEU A 45 -37.18 21.72 9.98
N VAL A 46 -36.72 22.42 11.00
CA VAL A 46 -35.31 22.55 11.37
C VAL A 46 -34.87 21.24 12.01
N LEU A 47 -33.84 20.58 11.45
CA LEU A 47 -33.05 19.57 12.14
C LEU A 47 -31.57 19.94 11.99
N ASP A 48 -30.92 20.11 13.14
CA ASP A 48 -29.55 20.57 13.34
C ASP A 48 -28.51 19.91 12.44
N THR A 49 -27.77 20.74 11.69
CA THR A 49 -26.50 20.40 11.03
C THR A 49 -25.35 20.84 11.93
N ALA A 50 -24.89 19.96 12.82
CA ALA A 50 -23.69 20.20 13.63
C ALA A 50 -22.42 19.71 12.91
N THR A 51 -21.69 20.65 12.33
CA THR A 51 -20.26 20.54 11.99
C THR A 51 -19.47 20.49 13.30
N PRO A 52 -18.54 19.55 13.54
CA PRO A 52 -17.74 19.59 14.76
C PRO A 52 -16.72 20.72 14.66
N THR A 53 -16.92 21.78 15.45
CA THR A 53 -15.94 22.86 15.65
C THR A 53 -14.97 22.52 16.78
N ILE A 54 -13.85 23.25 16.77
CA ILE A 54 -12.64 23.15 17.61
C ILE A 54 -12.89 23.12 19.14
N ASP A 55 -14.10 23.46 19.61
CA ASP A 55 -14.43 23.45 21.04
C ASP A 55 -14.64 22.05 21.66
N ALA A 56 -14.83 21.00 20.84
CA ALA A 56 -14.92 19.63 21.35
C ALA A 56 -13.57 19.04 21.82
N MET A 57 -12.45 19.71 21.52
CA MET A 57 -11.11 19.30 21.98
C MET A 57 -10.68 19.98 23.30
N ASN A 58 -11.39 21.00 23.76
CA ASN A 58 -11.01 21.79 24.95
C ASN A 58 -11.71 21.36 26.27
N SER A 59 -12.50 20.29 26.27
CA SER A 59 -13.20 19.80 27.47
C SER A 59 -12.70 18.42 27.97
N ILE A 60 -11.44 18.08 27.71
CA ILE A 60 -10.77 16.99 28.43
C ILE A 60 -10.23 17.60 29.73
N ASN A 61 -10.97 17.40 30.82
CA ASN A 61 -10.47 17.64 32.17
C ASN A 61 -9.14 16.91 32.37
N ILE A 62 -8.05 17.67 32.46
CA ILE A 62 -6.73 17.17 32.82
C ILE A 62 -6.78 16.83 34.31
N THR A 63 -7.18 15.61 34.64
CA THR A 63 -6.73 14.99 35.88
C THR A 63 -5.30 14.55 35.64
N ASN A 64 -4.38 15.20 36.37
CA ASN A 64 -2.96 14.85 36.51
C ASN A 64 -2.80 13.47 37.17
N ASP A 65 -3.29 12.42 36.53
CA ASP A 65 -2.91 11.06 36.88
C ASP A 65 -1.54 10.80 36.26
N MET A 66 -0.55 10.81 37.16
CA MET A 66 0.84 10.42 37.00
C MET A 66 1.06 9.50 35.79
N VAL A 67 1.57 10.08 34.69
CA VAL A 67 2.12 9.34 33.56
C VAL A 67 3.40 8.67 34.08
N GLN A 68 3.25 7.44 34.58
CA GLN A 68 4.34 6.49 34.50
C GLN A 68 4.58 6.27 33.00
N GLU A 69 5.61 6.90 32.44
CA GLU A 69 6.07 6.62 31.08
C GLU A 69 6.40 5.12 31.02
N ALA A 70 5.46 4.33 30.51
CA ALA A 70 5.73 2.94 30.24
C ALA A 70 6.77 2.89 29.10
N GLU A 71 7.90 2.23 29.36
CA GLU A 71 9.06 2.21 28.47
C GLU A 71 8.70 1.46 27.16
N TYR A 72 8.74 2.17 26.02
CA TYR A 72 8.57 1.55 24.70
C TYR A 72 9.83 0.79 24.32
N VAL A 73 9.67 -0.44 23.82
CA VAL A 73 10.79 -1.23 23.29
C VAL A 73 10.96 -0.90 21.82
N THR A 74 12.03 -0.19 21.47
CA THR A 74 12.40 0.08 20.08
C THR A 74 12.66 -1.24 19.33
N VAL A 75 12.07 -1.36 18.15
CA VAL A 75 12.35 -2.47 17.26
C VAL A 75 13.60 -2.12 16.45
N ASN A 76 14.67 -2.87 16.68
CA ASN A 76 15.92 -2.64 15.93
C ASN A 76 15.76 -3.13 14.49
N ASP A 77 16.18 -2.31 13.54
CA ASP A 77 16.27 -2.65 12.11
C ASP A 77 17.55 -3.41 11.77
N LEU A 78 17.89 -4.39 12.62
CA LEU A 78 18.92 -5.35 12.32
C LEU A 78 18.45 -6.25 11.16
N PRO A 79 19.33 -6.59 10.21
CA PRO A 79 18.99 -7.51 9.15
C PRO A 79 18.62 -8.87 9.75
N ILE A 80 17.68 -9.56 9.12
CA ILE A 80 17.26 -10.91 9.54
C ILE A 80 18.43 -11.87 9.37
N ASN A 81 19.17 -11.73 8.27
CA ASN A 81 20.43 -12.41 7.98
C ASN A 81 21.18 -11.57 6.93
N THR A 82 22.50 -11.63 6.88
CA THR A 82 23.34 -10.98 5.85
C THR A 82 24.05 -11.99 4.95
N SER A 83 23.79 -13.28 5.13
CA SER A 83 24.38 -14.35 4.33
C SER A 83 23.87 -14.32 2.90
N ALA A 84 24.72 -14.76 1.97
CA ALA A 84 24.32 -14.95 0.58
C ALA A 84 23.09 -15.88 0.49
N PRO A 85 22.18 -15.63 -0.46
CA PRO A 85 21.09 -16.56 -0.75
C PRO A 85 21.65 -17.98 -0.99
N PRO A 86 20.98 -19.04 -0.50
CA PRO A 86 21.40 -20.43 -0.67
C PRO A 86 21.86 -20.80 -2.08
N ALA A 87 22.91 -21.62 -2.20
CA ALA A 87 23.48 -22.06 -3.48
C ALA A 87 22.46 -22.76 -4.41
N MET A 88 21.41 -23.36 -3.83
CA MET A 88 20.30 -24.01 -4.54
C MET A 88 19.48 -23.08 -5.43
N PHE A 89 19.48 -21.77 -5.17
CA PHE A 89 18.82 -20.79 -6.03
C PHE A 89 19.77 -20.41 -7.16
N THR A 90 19.52 -20.87 -8.39
CA THR A 90 20.36 -20.48 -9.53
C THR A 90 20.40 -18.96 -9.66
N ARG A 91 21.60 -18.39 -9.80
CA ARG A 91 21.78 -16.94 -10.01
C ARG A 91 21.46 -16.62 -11.45
N THR A 92 20.59 -15.64 -11.67
CA THR A 92 20.19 -15.21 -13.01
C THR A 92 20.17 -13.69 -13.09
N GLY A 93 20.36 -13.13 -14.29
CA GLY A 93 19.93 -11.77 -14.56
C GLY A 93 18.43 -11.76 -14.85
N HIS A 94 17.72 -10.74 -14.38
CA HIS A 94 16.35 -10.45 -14.80
C HIS A 94 16.31 -9.96 -16.25
N GLU A 95 15.24 -10.30 -16.98
CA GLU A 95 15.06 -9.87 -18.37
C GLU A 95 14.70 -8.39 -18.51
N ILE A 96 14.04 -7.82 -17.51
CA ILE A 96 13.82 -6.37 -17.38
C ILE A 96 15.10 -5.73 -16.81
N PRO A 97 15.85 -4.94 -17.60
CA PRO A 97 17.07 -4.30 -17.15
C PRO A 97 16.75 -3.12 -16.22
N ILE A 98 17.69 -2.79 -15.34
CA ILE A 98 17.68 -1.51 -14.64
C ILE A 98 18.06 -0.42 -15.66
N PRO A 99 17.29 0.69 -15.77
CA PRO A 99 17.61 1.76 -16.71
C PRO A 99 18.98 2.40 -16.48
N ASP A 100 19.55 2.94 -17.55
CA ASP A 100 20.77 3.75 -17.46
C ASP A 100 20.59 4.94 -16.51
N GLY A 101 21.66 5.29 -15.80
CA GLY A 101 21.68 6.41 -14.85
C GLY A 101 21.16 6.07 -13.44
N VAL A 102 20.74 4.83 -13.16
CA VAL A 102 20.39 4.38 -11.80
C VAL A 102 21.65 4.05 -11.00
N GLU A 103 21.79 4.69 -9.84
CA GLU A 103 22.88 4.43 -8.90
C GLU A 103 22.49 3.42 -7.83
N ARG A 104 23.08 2.24 -7.96
CA ARG A 104 22.85 1.13 -7.04
C ARG A 104 23.73 1.19 -5.80
N ASN A 105 24.91 1.79 -5.89
CA ASN A 105 25.93 1.78 -4.82
C ASN A 105 26.18 0.38 -4.21
N GLY A 106 26.15 -0.66 -5.07
CA GLY A 106 26.32 -2.06 -4.66
C GLY A 106 25.13 -2.69 -3.92
N ARG A 107 23.98 -2.00 -3.87
CA ARG A 107 22.75 -2.44 -3.20
C ARG A 107 21.71 -2.99 -4.19
N PRO A 108 20.80 -3.86 -3.72
CA PRO A 108 19.64 -4.30 -4.50
C PRO A 108 18.67 -3.13 -4.75
N VAL A 109 17.87 -3.24 -5.83
CA VAL A 109 16.89 -2.21 -6.23
C VAL A 109 15.48 -2.72 -5.98
N ALA A 110 14.71 -1.98 -5.19
CA ALA A 110 13.34 -2.35 -4.85
C ALA A 110 12.39 -2.31 -6.06
N THR A 111 11.43 -3.22 -6.09
CA THR A 111 10.54 -3.48 -7.24
C THR A 111 9.10 -2.99 -7.02
N ASN A 112 8.61 -3.06 -5.78
CA ASN A 112 7.22 -2.76 -5.41
C ASN A 112 7.15 -1.43 -4.63
N LYS A 113 7.77 -0.38 -5.19
CA LYS A 113 7.79 0.97 -4.62
C LYS A 113 7.00 1.94 -5.47
N PHE A 114 6.45 2.98 -4.84
CA PHE A 114 5.68 4.04 -5.49
C PHE A 114 6.41 4.64 -6.71
N TYR A 115 7.75 4.74 -6.64
CA TYR A 115 8.60 5.24 -7.71
C TYR A 115 8.93 4.23 -8.83
N GLY A 116 8.34 3.04 -8.82
CA GLY A 116 8.66 1.98 -9.78
C GLY A 116 8.55 2.42 -11.25
N ASN A 117 7.59 3.30 -11.57
CA ASN A 117 7.41 3.82 -12.92
C ASN A 117 8.60 4.65 -13.44
N PHE A 118 9.42 5.25 -12.57
CA PHE A 118 10.67 5.90 -13.02
C PHE A 118 11.72 4.90 -13.52
N LEU A 119 11.61 3.63 -13.13
CA LEU A 119 12.59 2.59 -13.40
C LEU A 119 12.13 1.57 -14.44
N LEU A 120 10.96 1.78 -15.05
CA LEU A 120 10.30 0.81 -15.92
C LEU A 120 9.85 1.42 -17.24
N GLY A 121 9.84 0.58 -18.28
CA GLY A 121 9.24 0.87 -19.56
C GLY A 121 9.63 2.23 -20.15
N SER A 122 8.65 3.06 -20.48
CA SER A 122 8.87 4.37 -21.08
C SER A 122 9.41 5.42 -20.11
N GLN A 123 9.30 5.19 -18.79
CA GLN A 123 9.56 6.14 -17.71
C GLN A 123 8.65 7.40 -17.76
N THR A 124 7.52 7.33 -18.47
CA THR A 124 6.59 8.47 -18.65
C THR A 124 5.30 8.32 -17.84
N CYS A 125 5.04 7.16 -17.24
CA CYS A 125 3.93 6.98 -16.31
C CYS A 125 4.14 7.76 -15.01
N ALA A 126 3.03 8.20 -14.40
CA ALA A 126 3.02 8.91 -13.14
C ALA A 126 3.55 8.07 -11.98
N THR A 127 4.16 8.74 -11.03
CA THR A 127 4.54 8.24 -9.70
C THR A 127 3.80 9.09 -8.67
N TRP A 128 3.16 8.47 -7.68
CA TRP A 128 2.36 9.18 -6.69
C TRP A 128 3.12 9.29 -5.37
N THR A 129 3.47 10.51 -4.97
CA THR A 129 3.97 10.75 -3.61
C THR A 129 2.83 10.90 -2.61
N HIS A 130 1.65 11.26 -3.13
CA HIS A 130 0.50 11.84 -2.44
C HIS A 130 0.87 13.07 -1.59
N PRO A 131 0.22 14.24 -1.82
CA PRO A 131 -0.95 14.45 -2.69
C PRO A 131 -0.60 14.58 -4.18
N TYR A 132 0.69 14.67 -4.53
CA TYR A 132 1.11 14.91 -5.90
C TYR A 132 1.31 13.63 -6.73
N SER A 133 1.16 13.78 -8.04
CA SER A 133 1.70 12.86 -9.04
C SER A 133 2.78 13.56 -9.86
N VAL A 134 3.87 12.84 -10.15
CA VAL A 134 5.06 13.34 -10.85
C VAL A 134 5.59 12.36 -11.88
N TRP A 135 6.17 12.83 -12.98
CA TRP A 135 6.73 11.96 -14.03
C TRP A 135 7.74 12.66 -14.94
N ILE A 136 8.47 11.89 -15.74
CA ILE A 136 9.28 12.44 -16.83
C ILE A 136 8.39 12.73 -18.03
N SER A 137 8.30 14.00 -18.41
CA SER A 137 7.64 14.42 -19.64
C SER A 137 8.64 14.40 -20.79
N LYS A 138 8.43 13.47 -21.72
CA LYS A 138 9.15 13.38 -23.01
C LYS A 138 8.38 14.05 -24.16
N ASP A 139 7.36 14.84 -23.84
CA ASP A 139 6.59 15.62 -24.81
C ASP A 139 7.43 16.79 -25.34
N ASN A 140 7.57 16.90 -26.67
CA ASN A 140 8.36 17.96 -27.31
C ASN A 140 7.87 19.38 -26.98
N ALA A 141 6.58 19.58 -26.72
CA ALA A 141 6.05 20.88 -26.34
C ALA A 141 6.31 21.20 -24.86
N PHE A 142 6.44 20.17 -24.03
CA PHE A 142 6.58 20.28 -22.58
C PHE A 142 7.64 19.31 -22.03
N PRO A 143 8.92 19.43 -22.43
CA PRO A 143 9.97 18.52 -21.99
C PRO A 143 10.43 18.86 -20.57
N GLY A 144 10.61 17.84 -19.73
CA GLY A 144 11.15 18.01 -18.38
C GLY A 144 10.49 17.12 -17.33
N PHE A 145 10.42 17.61 -16.10
CA PHE A 145 9.81 16.89 -14.98
C PHE A 145 8.40 17.43 -14.73
N ALA A 146 7.38 16.65 -15.03
CA ALA A 146 5.99 17.06 -14.88
C ALA A 146 5.45 16.75 -13.48
N ALA A 147 4.51 17.59 -13.03
CA ALA A 147 3.84 17.44 -11.76
C ALA A 147 2.38 17.89 -11.83
N ASN A 148 1.54 17.27 -11.00
CA ASN A 148 0.13 17.57 -10.88
C ASN A 148 -0.41 17.33 -9.46
N HIS A 149 -1.53 17.97 -9.16
CA HIS A 149 -2.43 17.63 -8.05
C HIS A 149 -3.83 17.42 -8.64
N VAL A 150 -4.49 16.31 -8.31
CA VAL A 150 -5.85 16.02 -8.75
C VAL A 150 -6.79 16.24 -7.57
N ARG A 151 -7.83 17.07 -7.76
CA ARG A 151 -8.87 17.30 -6.76
C ARG A 151 -9.95 16.23 -6.84
N ALA A 152 -10.63 15.96 -5.73
CA ALA A 152 -11.74 15.00 -5.67
C ALA A 152 -12.84 15.32 -6.69
N SER A 153 -13.09 16.60 -6.97
CA SER A 153 -14.07 17.06 -7.97
C SER A 153 -13.73 16.68 -9.42
N GLN A 154 -12.49 16.22 -9.68
CA GLN A 154 -12.04 15.80 -11.01
C GLN A 154 -12.10 14.27 -11.20
N ARG A 155 -12.43 13.51 -10.15
CA ARG A 155 -12.54 12.05 -10.24
C ARG A 155 -13.65 11.67 -11.22
N VAL A 156 -13.40 10.60 -11.96
CA VAL A 156 -14.37 10.01 -12.90
C VAL A 156 -14.89 8.72 -12.30
N PHE A 157 -16.21 8.58 -12.21
CA PHE A 157 -16.88 7.40 -11.68
C PHE A 157 -17.47 6.57 -12.83
N GLY A 158 -17.47 5.25 -12.67
CA GLY A 158 -18.22 4.36 -13.56
C GLY A 158 -19.72 4.46 -13.32
N ASP A 159 -20.51 4.11 -14.34
CA ASP A 159 -21.97 4.08 -14.24
C ASP A 159 -22.43 3.02 -13.23
N GLY A 160 -23.21 3.41 -12.22
CA GLY A 160 -23.75 2.53 -11.20
C GLY A 160 -24.00 3.23 -9.87
N ASN A 161 -24.81 2.61 -9.02
CA ASN A 161 -24.97 3.01 -7.62
C ASN A 161 -25.07 1.76 -6.72
N PRO A 162 -24.00 1.40 -5.97
CA PRO A 162 -22.69 2.07 -5.93
C PRO A 162 -21.95 2.04 -7.28
N ALA A 163 -21.06 3.01 -7.49
CA ALA A 163 -20.22 3.07 -8.68
C ALA A 163 -19.25 1.89 -8.71
N PRO A 164 -19.07 1.20 -9.84
CA PRO A 164 -18.20 0.01 -9.92
C PRO A 164 -16.71 0.36 -9.88
N PHE A 165 -16.32 1.58 -10.22
CA PHE A 165 -14.94 2.07 -10.12
C PHE A 165 -14.92 3.60 -10.04
N PHE A 166 -13.79 4.14 -9.63
CA PHE A 166 -13.45 5.54 -9.90
C PHE A 166 -11.95 5.71 -10.11
N PHE A 167 -11.55 6.73 -10.85
CA PHE A 167 -10.14 7.04 -11.09
C PHE A 167 -9.88 8.55 -11.15
N SER A 168 -8.63 8.93 -10.96
CA SER A 168 -8.15 10.31 -11.13
C SER A 168 -7.58 10.51 -12.55
N PRO A 169 -7.95 11.60 -13.26
CA PRO A 169 -7.42 11.87 -14.60
C PRO A 169 -5.89 11.99 -14.61
N ILE A 170 -5.25 11.30 -15.56
CA ILE A 170 -3.79 11.27 -15.74
C ILE A 170 -3.33 12.25 -16.82
N GLY A 171 -2.03 12.58 -16.80
CA GLY A 171 -1.38 13.36 -17.87
C GLY A 171 -1.56 14.89 -17.81
N ILE A 172 -2.31 15.42 -16.83
CA ILE A 172 -2.50 16.87 -16.65
C ILE A 172 -1.19 17.52 -16.19
N ARG A 173 -0.48 18.21 -17.09
CA ARG A 173 0.78 18.90 -16.78
C ARG A 173 0.53 20.28 -16.19
N SER A 174 0.14 20.34 -14.91
CA SER A 174 -0.03 21.60 -14.17
C SER A 174 1.29 22.38 -14.13
N PHE A 175 2.39 21.68 -13.85
CA PHE A 175 3.76 22.20 -13.98
C PHE A 175 4.65 21.20 -14.71
N VAL A 176 5.55 21.71 -15.54
CA VAL A 176 6.71 20.98 -16.06
C VAL A 176 7.95 21.80 -15.76
N PHE A 177 8.81 21.25 -14.90
CA PHE A 177 10.08 21.84 -14.51
C PHE A 177 11.14 21.53 -15.58
N GLY A 178 11.79 22.57 -16.07
CA GLY A 178 12.87 22.48 -17.04
C GLY A 178 13.78 23.70 -16.97
N ALA A 179 14.64 23.86 -17.97
CA ALA A 179 15.56 24.99 -18.07
C ALA A 179 15.76 25.41 -19.53
N ASN A 180 16.14 26.66 -19.77
CA ASN A 180 16.40 27.15 -21.13
C ASN A 180 17.49 26.35 -21.85
N GLU A 181 18.48 25.90 -21.10
CA GLU A 181 19.57 25.07 -21.59
C GLU A 181 19.16 23.61 -21.84
N LEU A 182 17.93 23.25 -21.47
CA LEU A 182 17.29 21.94 -21.68
C LEU A 182 16.00 22.10 -22.53
N PRO A 183 16.10 22.50 -23.81
CA PRO A 183 14.94 22.80 -24.65
C PRO A 183 14.15 21.57 -25.11
N SER A 184 14.72 20.36 -25.06
CA SER A 184 14.06 19.10 -25.44
C SER A 184 14.52 17.93 -24.56
N PHE A 185 13.85 16.79 -24.63
CA PHE A 185 14.28 15.60 -23.87
C PHE A 185 15.65 15.08 -24.32
N GLU A 186 15.99 15.17 -25.60
CA GLU A 186 17.28 14.76 -26.16
C GLU A 186 18.45 15.64 -25.66
N SER A 187 18.14 16.83 -25.14
CA SER A 187 19.14 17.74 -24.56
C SER A 187 19.49 17.43 -23.10
N MET A 188 18.80 16.46 -22.48
CA MET A 188 19.02 16.05 -21.09
C MET A 188 19.27 14.55 -20.96
N SER A 189 20.00 14.18 -19.92
CA SER A 189 20.15 12.80 -19.43
C SER A 189 19.49 12.65 -18.07
N LEU A 190 18.99 11.45 -17.79
CA LEU A 190 18.39 11.09 -16.51
C LEU A 190 19.43 10.46 -15.60
N ARG A 191 19.34 10.74 -14.29
CA ARG A 191 20.05 10.01 -13.24
C ARG A 191 19.12 9.81 -12.07
N PHE A 192 19.22 8.65 -11.42
CA PHE A 192 18.41 8.27 -10.27
C PHE A 192 19.35 7.88 -9.13
N THR A 193 19.24 8.57 -8.00
CA THR A 193 20.08 8.34 -6.82
C THR A 193 19.21 8.17 -5.58
N ASP A 194 19.82 7.69 -4.49
CA ASP A 194 19.18 7.59 -3.17
C ASP A 194 17.84 6.84 -3.20
N LEU A 195 17.80 5.73 -3.95
CA LEU A 195 16.66 4.82 -3.99
C LEU A 195 16.52 4.16 -2.61
N SER A 196 15.56 4.63 -1.81
CA SER A 196 15.29 4.15 -0.46
C SER A 196 13.86 3.63 -0.34
N HIS A 197 13.45 3.21 0.86
CA HIS A 197 12.09 2.74 1.08
C HIS A 197 11.00 3.79 0.71
N MET A 198 11.23 5.07 1.01
CA MET A 198 10.22 6.15 0.86
C MET A 198 10.67 7.30 -0.04
N SER A 199 11.86 7.19 -0.66
CA SER A 199 12.37 8.25 -1.52
C SER A 199 13.15 7.76 -2.72
N ILE A 200 13.20 8.61 -3.74
CA ILE A 200 14.12 8.54 -4.86
C ILE A 200 14.50 9.97 -5.25
N HIS A 201 15.74 10.20 -5.69
CA HIS A 201 16.11 11.50 -6.28
C HIS A 201 16.20 11.35 -7.78
N VAL A 202 15.46 12.19 -8.49
CA VAL A 202 15.45 12.25 -9.95
C VAL A 202 16.25 13.45 -10.39
N TRP A 203 17.10 13.27 -11.41
CA TRP A 203 17.95 14.32 -11.94
C TRP A 203 17.70 14.50 -13.43
N LEU A 204 17.52 15.75 -13.86
CA LEU A 204 17.60 16.15 -15.26
C LEU A 204 18.93 16.86 -15.48
N LYS A 205 19.82 16.29 -16.30
CA LYS A 205 21.21 16.75 -16.43
C LYS A 205 21.55 17.13 -17.85
N LYS A 206 22.12 18.33 -18.03
CA LYS A 206 22.92 18.67 -19.22
C LYS A 206 24.38 18.24 -19.03
N SER A 207 24.90 18.46 -17.82
CA SER A 207 26.22 18.03 -17.37
C SER A 207 26.20 17.79 -15.86
N ASP A 208 27.32 17.38 -15.25
CA ASP A 208 27.40 17.26 -13.78
C ASP A 208 27.22 18.60 -13.07
N SER A 209 27.61 19.71 -13.70
CA SER A 209 27.49 21.05 -13.13
C SER A 209 26.19 21.79 -13.48
N GLU A 210 25.50 21.34 -14.54
CA GLU A 210 24.27 21.93 -15.07
C GLU A 210 23.13 20.93 -14.98
N HIS A 211 22.33 21.00 -13.91
CA HIS A 211 21.30 20.01 -13.62
C HIS A 211 20.17 20.55 -12.76
N ILE A 212 19.07 19.80 -12.73
CA ILE A 212 17.96 19.97 -11.79
C ILE A 212 17.81 18.67 -11.00
N ARG A 213 17.84 18.73 -9.67
CA ARG A 213 17.57 17.60 -8.77
C ARG A 213 16.18 17.73 -8.15
N PHE A 214 15.42 16.65 -8.18
CA PHE A 214 14.11 16.51 -7.57
C PHE A 214 14.16 15.44 -6.49
N PRO A 215 14.23 15.81 -5.19
CA PRO A 215 14.02 14.85 -4.13
C PRO A 215 12.54 14.49 -4.06
N ILE A 216 12.20 13.24 -4.40
CA ILE A 216 10.84 12.72 -4.41
C ILE A 216 10.66 11.86 -3.17
N VAL A 217 9.75 12.28 -2.28
CA VAL A 217 9.49 11.60 -1.00
C VAL A 217 7.97 11.51 -0.79
N GLN A 218 7.47 10.36 -0.34
CA GLN A 218 6.05 10.21 -0.03
C GLN A 218 5.60 11.17 1.09
N GLY A 219 4.44 11.81 0.90
CA GLY A 219 3.91 12.81 1.82
C GLY A 219 4.59 14.19 1.74
N MET A 220 5.45 14.43 0.75
CA MET A 220 6.10 15.74 0.59
C MET A 220 5.07 16.88 0.43
N GLY A 221 5.25 17.97 1.18
CA GLY A 221 4.39 19.15 1.09
C GLY A 221 4.63 20.00 -0.15
N PHE A 222 5.88 20.06 -0.59
CA PHE A 222 6.32 20.82 -1.75
C PHE A 222 6.86 19.88 -2.82
N ILE A 223 6.48 20.09 -4.08
CA ILE A 223 7.30 19.61 -5.19
C ILE A 223 8.52 20.53 -5.26
N THR A 224 9.71 19.97 -5.07
CA THR A 224 10.96 20.74 -4.96
C THR A 224 11.89 20.47 -6.14
N ALA A 225 12.40 21.53 -6.74
CA ALA A 225 13.38 21.50 -7.83
C ALA A 225 14.62 22.31 -7.44
N ASN A 226 15.75 21.63 -7.30
CA ASN A 226 17.05 22.25 -7.00
C ASN A 226 17.86 22.43 -8.28
N TYR A 227 18.00 23.68 -8.73
CA TYR A 227 18.74 24.05 -9.92
C TYR A 227 20.21 24.32 -9.59
N SER A 228 21.10 23.82 -10.46
CA SER A 228 22.52 24.16 -10.47
C SER A 228 22.91 24.68 -11.84
N ASN A 229 23.44 25.90 -11.91
CA ASN A 229 23.98 26.52 -13.11
C ASN A 229 23.03 26.48 -14.34
N LEU A 230 21.76 26.82 -14.16
CA LEU A 230 20.73 26.76 -15.20
C LEU A 230 19.84 28.00 -15.16
N THR A 231 19.07 28.25 -16.21
CA THR A 231 18.03 29.29 -16.24
C THR A 231 16.66 28.62 -16.05
N PRO A 232 16.02 28.73 -14.86
CA PRO A 232 14.76 28.04 -14.59
C PRO A 232 13.64 28.37 -15.57
N ARG A 233 12.93 27.33 -16.01
CA ARG A 233 11.75 27.43 -16.86
C ARG A 233 10.66 26.50 -16.30
N LEU A 234 9.48 27.05 -16.04
CA LEU A 234 8.30 26.30 -15.63
C LEU A 234 7.26 26.39 -16.74
N GLN A 235 6.83 25.26 -17.28
CA GLN A 235 5.80 25.21 -18.31
C GLN A 235 4.51 24.61 -17.77
N SER A 236 3.38 24.86 -18.44
CA SER A 236 2.09 24.27 -18.10
C SER A 236 1.30 23.98 -19.37
N ALA A 237 0.84 22.73 -19.52
CA ALA A 237 -0.10 22.38 -20.59
C ALA A 237 -1.52 22.90 -20.28
N VAL A 238 -1.81 23.21 -19.01
CA VAL A 238 -3.04 23.90 -18.61
C VAL A 238 -2.96 25.38 -19.00
N GLY A 239 -1.80 26.01 -18.85
CA GLY A 239 -1.57 27.43 -19.10
C GLY A 239 -1.58 28.28 -17.83
N PHE A 240 -0.87 29.40 -17.87
CA PHE A 240 -0.73 30.37 -16.80
C PHE A 240 -1.53 31.63 -17.12
N ARG A 241 -2.55 31.91 -16.30
CA ARG A 241 -3.37 33.11 -16.42
C ARG A 241 -2.69 34.32 -15.78
N ASN A 242 -2.13 34.14 -14.58
CA ASN A 242 -1.38 35.20 -13.91
C ASN A 242 -0.24 34.66 -13.03
N LEU A 243 0.70 35.55 -12.74
CA LEU A 243 1.82 35.36 -11.82
C LEU A 243 1.97 36.64 -11.01
N ASN A 244 1.56 36.60 -9.74
CA ASN A 244 1.58 37.75 -8.85
C ASN A 244 2.70 37.59 -7.84
N SER A 245 3.58 38.58 -7.73
CA SER A 245 4.56 38.65 -6.64
C SER A 245 3.84 38.92 -5.33
N MET A 246 4.19 38.17 -4.29
CA MET A 246 3.60 38.27 -2.96
C MET A 246 4.63 38.76 -1.94
N ALA A 247 4.16 39.11 -0.73
CA ALA A 247 5.05 39.34 0.40
C ALA A 247 5.89 38.07 0.65
N SER A 248 7.20 38.24 0.71
CA SER A 248 8.12 37.11 0.87
C SER A 248 8.22 36.73 2.35
N PRO A 249 8.25 35.43 2.67
CA PRO A 249 8.28 34.96 4.06
C PRO A 249 9.62 35.23 4.76
N ARG A 250 10.67 35.49 3.96
CA ARG A 250 12.03 35.83 4.37
C ARG A 250 12.74 36.65 3.29
N THR A 251 13.85 37.29 3.67
CA THR A 251 14.67 38.14 2.79
C THR A 251 15.44 37.37 1.71
N ASP A 252 15.72 36.09 1.92
CA ASP A 252 16.42 35.20 0.98
C ASP A 252 15.47 34.44 0.04
N MET A 253 14.18 34.77 0.09
CA MET A 253 13.13 34.10 -0.66
C MET A 253 12.29 35.09 -1.45
N GLN A 254 11.70 34.57 -2.53
CA GLN A 254 10.63 35.23 -3.27
C GLN A 254 9.40 34.32 -3.24
N LYS A 255 8.23 34.92 -3.05
CA LYS A 255 6.94 34.23 -3.08
C LYS A 255 6.10 34.74 -4.24
N TYR A 256 5.52 33.82 -4.98
CA TYR A 256 4.58 34.12 -6.05
C TYR A 256 3.29 33.32 -5.87
N GLN A 257 2.16 33.94 -6.22
CA GLN A 257 0.91 33.23 -6.45
C GLN A 257 0.72 33.05 -7.96
N VAL A 258 0.37 31.84 -8.37
CA VAL A 258 0.07 31.50 -9.77
C VAL A 258 -1.37 31.05 -9.88
N LEU A 259 -2.10 31.61 -10.85
CA LEU A 259 -3.41 31.11 -11.28
C LEU A 259 -3.24 30.42 -12.63
N LEU A 260 -3.59 29.14 -12.69
CA LEU A 260 -3.66 28.38 -13.95
C LEU A 260 -4.99 28.64 -14.66
N GLU A 261 -5.07 28.32 -15.95
CA GLU A 261 -6.29 28.55 -16.75
C GLU A 261 -7.49 27.70 -16.33
N ASN A 262 -7.28 26.65 -15.52
CA ASN A 262 -8.34 25.82 -14.94
C ASN A 262 -8.82 26.32 -13.55
N ASP A 263 -8.56 27.58 -13.23
CA ASP A 263 -8.91 28.25 -11.98
C ASP A 263 -8.24 27.71 -10.70
N VAL A 264 -7.22 26.87 -10.85
CA VAL A 264 -6.45 26.35 -9.71
C VAL A 264 -5.32 27.31 -9.35
N LYS A 265 -5.27 27.70 -8.07
CA LYS A 265 -4.21 28.53 -7.51
C LYS A 265 -3.10 27.68 -6.93
N TRP A 266 -1.87 28.08 -7.18
CA TRP A 266 -0.66 27.49 -6.62
C TRP A 266 0.22 28.57 -6.01
N THR A 267 1.06 28.18 -5.06
CA THR A 267 2.10 29.06 -4.53
C THR A 267 3.47 28.57 -4.98
N ILE A 268 4.31 29.48 -5.48
CA ILE A 268 5.70 29.23 -5.83
C ILE A 268 6.59 29.97 -4.84
N TYR A 269 7.56 29.25 -4.28
CA TYR A 269 8.64 29.81 -3.49
C TYR A 269 9.95 29.64 -4.24
N VAL A 270 10.75 30.70 -4.30
CA VAL A 270 12.10 30.65 -4.86
C VAL A 270 13.09 31.08 -3.79
N LYS A 271 13.99 30.18 -3.42
CA LYS A 271 15.15 30.49 -2.60
C LYS A 271 16.37 30.64 -3.51
N LEU A 272 17.06 31.75 -3.37
CA LEU A 272 18.21 32.11 -4.21
C LEU A 272 19.49 32.07 -3.39
N ASP A 273 20.63 31.91 -4.07
CA ASP A 273 21.90 32.31 -3.46
C ASP A 273 21.97 33.84 -3.29
N SER A 274 22.82 34.31 -2.38
CA SER A 274 22.94 35.73 -2.04
C SER A 274 23.54 36.61 -3.16
N LYS A 275 23.85 36.05 -4.35
CA LYS A 275 24.44 36.77 -5.48
C LYS A 275 23.42 37.15 -6.56
N CYS A 276 22.17 36.72 -6.43
CA CYS A 276 21.12 36.87 -7.45
C CYS A 276 20.13 38.02 -7.18
N ASN A 277 20.60 39.22 -6.82
CA ASN A 277 19.76 40.37 -6.39
C ASN A 277 18.76 40.89 -7.45
N LYS A 278 18.86 40.47 -8.71
CA LYS A 278 17.97 40.86 -9.81
C LYS A 278 17.10 39.71 -10.34
N PHE A 279 17.09 38.56 -9.68
CA PHE A 279 16.33 37.41 -10.15
C PHE A 279 14.83 37.70 -10.09
N GLN A 280 14.12 37.32 -11.15
CA GLN A 280 12.67 37.41 -11.24
C GLN A 280 12.12 36.29 -12.12
N LEU A 281 11.01 35.69 -11.70
CA LEU A 281 10.14 34.90 -12.58
C LEU A 281 9.12 35.81 -13.27
N PHE A 282 8.93 35.63 -14.58
CA PHE A 282 7.93 36.34 -15.38
C PHE A 282 7.23 35.37 -16.34
N ILE A 283 6.00 35.70 -16.75
CA ILE A 283 5.29 34.96 -17.79
C ILE A 283 5.92 35.35 -19.14
N ALA A 284 6.62 34.41 -19.76
CA ALA A 284 7.21 34.60 -21.09
C ALA A 284 6.16 34.42 -22.20
N ASN A 285 5.19 33.52 -21.99
CA ASN A 285 4.00 33.32 -22.80
C ASN A 285 2.94 32.58 -21.98
N GLY A 286 1.72 32.41 -22.51
CA GLY A 286 0.60 31.78 -21.81
C GLY A 286 0.86 30.36 -21.26
N ASN A 287 1.91 29.66 -21.69
CA ASN A 287 2.27 28.34 -21.19
C ASN A 287 3.62 28.28 -20.47
N THR A 288 4.33 29.40 -20.32
CA THR A 288 5.71 29.42 -19.81
C THR A 288 5.95 30.57 -18.82
N ILE A 289 6.36 30.21 -17.61
CA ILE A 289 7.04 31.10 -16.66
C ILE A 289 8.54 30.86 -16.78
N GLN A 290 9.32 31.94 -16.86
CA GLN A 290 10.77 31.87 -17.05
C GLN A 290 11.50 32.79 -16.07
N ALA A 291 12.69 32.37 -15.64
CA ALA A 291 13.64 33.25 -14.99
C ALA A 291 14.30 34.21 -15.98
N ASN A 292 14.58 35.44 -15.54
CA ASN A 292 15.26 36.47 -16.34
C ASN A 292 16.78 36.27 -16.47
N GLN A 293 17.37 35.37 -15.68
CA GLN A 293 18.80 35.11 -15.69
C GLN A 293 19.12 33.68 -15.26
N ARG A 294 20.33 33.24 -15.64
CA ARG A 294 20.93 32.00 -15.14
C ARG A 294 21.25 32.13 -13.66
N VAL A 295 21.05 31.05 -12.91
CA VAL A 295 21.40 30.97 -11.48
C VAL A 295 22.51 29.95 -11.26
N SER A 296 23.45 30.28 -10.39
CA SER A 296 24.44 29.34 -9.83
C SER A 296 23.74 28.24 -9.03
N SER A 297 22.83 28.63 -8.15
CA SER A 297 21.95 27.73 -7.42
C SER A 297 20.62 28.40 -7.10
N ALA A 298 19.52 27.65 -7.23
CA ALA A 298 18.22 28.05 -6.71
C ALA A 298 17.39 26.83 -6.31
N THR A 299 16.59 26.97 -5.27
CA THR A 299 15.55 26.00 -4.92
C THR A 299 14.20 26.60 -5.26
N ILE A 300 13.45 25.94 -6.15
CA ILE A 300 12.08 26.29 -6.48
C ILE A 300 11.15 25.24 -5.86
N GLN A 301 10.20 25.69 -5.06
CA GLN A 301 9.17 24.86 -4.44
C GLN A 301 7.80 25.30 -4.93
N VAL A 302 6.93 24.35 -5.28
CA VAL A 302 5.53 24.62 -5.59
C VAL A 302 4.60 23.80 -4.71
N VAL A 303 3.46 24.37 -4.36
CA VAL A 303 2.41 23.75 -3.55
C VAL A 303 1.03 24.10 -4.11
N ALA A 304 0.12 23.12 -4.13
CA ALA A 304 -1.25 23.26 -4.66
C ALA A 304 -2.21 23.97 -3.69
N ASP A 305 -1.68 24.88 -2.88
CA ASP A 305 -2.43 25.58 -1.84
C ASP A 305 -1.85 26.99 -1.62
N THR A 306 -2.63 27.85 -0.98
CA THR A 306 -2.34 29.26 -0.71
C THR A 306 -2.45 29.63 0.77
N VAL A 307 -2.68 28.66 1.66
CA VAL A 307 -2.74 28.88 3.12
C VAL A 307 -1.45 29.54 3.62
N GLU A 308 -1.59 30.68 4.30
CA GLU A 308 -0.46 31.50 4.76
C GLU A 308 0.48 30.76 5.72
N ALA A 309 -0.02 29.83 6.53
CA ALA A 309 0.82 29.05 7.44
C ALA A 309 1.92 28.26 6.71
N ILE A 310 1.74 27.90 5.43
CA ILE A 310 2.72 27.17 4.62
C ILE A 310 4.03 27.97 4.48
N ASP A 311 3.96 29.30 4.50
CA ASP A 311 5.12 30.21 4.45
C ASP A 311 6.16 29.88 5.52
N GLN A 312 5.72 29.35 6.66
CA GLN A 312 6.57 28.99 7.79
C GLN A 312 7.49 27.79 7.51
N ALA A 313 7.12 26.94 6.55
CA ALA A 313 7.86 25.75 6.13
C ALA A 313 8.67 25.96 4.84
N ALA A 314 8.42 27.05 4.10
CA ALA A 314 9.07 27.32 2.83
C ALA A 314 10.60 27.39 2.94
N GLY A 315 11.29 26.79 1.98
CA GLY A 315 12.75 26.67 1.90
C GLY A 315 13.35 25.46 2.61
N CYS A 316 12.55 24.67 3.33
CA CYS A 316 12.90 23.35 3.88
C CYS A 316 12.08 22.27 3.16
N TYR A 317 12.66 21.11 2.87
CA TYR A 317 11.98 20.01 2.17
C TYR A 317 12.56 18.64 2.53
N PRO A 318 11.75 17.57 2.50
CA PRO A 318 12.22 16.22 2.73
C PRO A 318 13.08 15.73 1.56
N VAL A 319 14.10 14.94 1.87
CA VAL A 319 14.95 14.25 0.89
C VAL A 319 15.02 12.75 1.12
N ASN A 320 14.69 12.27 2.31
CA ASN A 320 14.58 10.85 2.64
C ASN A 320 13.69 10.71 3.89
N CYS A 321 13.31 9.48 4.25
CA CYS A 321 12.54 9.21 5.45
C CYS A 321 12.99 7.89 6.09
N ASP A 322 13.39 7.95 7.35
CA ASP A 322 13.65 6.76 8.15
C ASP A 322 12.37 6.31 8.84
N VAL A 323 12.16 4.99 8.92
CA VAL A 323 11.06 4.40 9.68
C VAL A 323 11.59 4.01 11.05
N VAL A 324 10.93 4.48 12.11
CA VAL A 324 11.22 4.03 13.48
C VAL A 324 9.96 3.43 14.05
N ASN A 325 10.06 2.25 14.67
CA ASN A 325 8.92 1.62 15.31
C ASN A 325 9.27 1.02 16.68
N ALA A 326 8.26 0.95 17.54
CA ALA A 326 8.40 0.47 18.91
C ALA A 326 7.09 -0.15 19.39
N VAL A 327 7.18 -1.02 20.39
CA VAL A 327 6.01 -1.67 21.01
C VAL A 327 5.97 -1.43 22.51
N ASN A 328 4.77 -1.34 23.05
CA ASN A 328 4.50 -1.29 24.48
C ASN A 328 3.17 -2.00 24.76
N LYS A 329 3.23 -3.17 25.39
CA LYS A 329 2.08 -4.03 25.68
C LYS A 329 1.24 -4.27 24.41
N ASP A 330 0.07 -3.64 24.33
CA ASP A 330 -0.92 -3.77 23.29
C ASP A 330 -0.94 -2.57 22.32
N LYS A 331 0.05 -1.67 22.43
CA LYS A 331 0.23 -0.51 21.56
C LYS A 331 1.54 -0.59 20.77
N GLY A 332 1.47 -0.14 19.53
CA GLY A 332 2.62 0.08 18.66
C GLY A 332 2.76 1.57 18.35
N ILE A 333 3.99 2.07 18.31
CA ILE A 333 4.32 3.38 17.76
C ILE A 333 5.08 3.17 16.47
N TYR A 334 4.74 3.94 15.44
CA TYR A 334 5.57 4.07 14.25
C TYR A 334 5.71 5.53 13.87
N ARG A 335 6.91 5.87 13.40
CA ARG A 335 7.33 7.22 13.13
C ARG A 335 7.99 7.26 11.77
N LEU A 336 7.49 8.16 10.93
CA LEU A 336 8.10 8.55 9.67
C LEU A 336 8.97 9.78 9.94
N ALA A 337 10.28 9.56 10.09
CA ALA A 337 11.25 10.58 10.44
C ALA A 337 11.95 11.09 9.18
N TYR A 338 11.49 12.24 8.69
CA TYR A 338 11.97 12.82 7.45
C TYR A 338 13.33 13.51 7.65
N LYS A 339 14.30 13.11 6.83
CA LYS A 339 15.54 13.85 6.64
C LYS A 339 15.26 14.99 5.68
N THR A 340 15.67 16.20 6.06
CA THR A 340 15.38 17.42 5.29
C THR A 340 16.65 18.13 4.85
N GLU A 341 16.55 18.84 3.73
CA GLU A 341 17.54 19.83 3.29
C GLU A 341 16.93 21.23 3.28
N GLY A 342 17.78 22.25 3.23
CA GLY A 342 17.36 23.65 3.29
C GLY A 342 17.04 24.12 4.72
N TYR A 343 16.28 25.22 4.83
CA TYR A 343 15.84 25.77 6.12
C TYR A 343 14.57 26.59 5.95
N SER A 344 13.72 26.63 6.98
CA SER A 344 12.43 27.35 7.03
C SER A 344 12.35 28.27 8.25
N ASN A 345 11.30 29.08 8.39
CA ASN A 345 11.10 29.92 9.57
C ASN A 345 10.84 29.11 10.85
N LYS A 346 10.34 27.88 10.72
CA LYS A 346 10.07 26.96 11.84
C LYS A 346 11.15 25.90 12.04
N GLY A 347 12.16 25.85 11.18
CA GLY A 347 13.17 24.78 11.19
C GLY A 347 12.64 23.41 10.73
N THR A 348 11.38 23.34 10.28
CA THR A 348 10.71 22.12 9.81
C THR A 348 10.11 22.29 8.41
N THR A 349 9.81 21.19 7.73
CA THR A 349 9.16 21.18 6.41
C THR A 349 7.62 21.08 6.51
N LEU A 350 6.94 21.23 5.37
CA LEU A 350 5.55 20.84 5.19
C LEU A 350 5.49 19.36 4.78
N LEU A 351 4.62 18.60 5.46
CA LEU A 351 4.29 17.21 5.13
C LEU A 351 2.77 17.06 5.07
N TYR A 352 2.27 16.16 4.23
CA TYR A 352 0.86 15.75 4.22
C TYR A 352 0.70 14.34 4.79
N GLY A 353 -0.15 14.20 5.80
CA GLY A 353 -0.54 12.91 6.36
C GLY A 353 -1.78 12.35 5.67
N LEU A 354 -1.76 11.06 5.33
CA LEU A 354 -2.93 10.31 4.86
C LEU A 354 -3.96 10.11 5.97
N ARG A 355 -5.18 9.71 5.59
CA ARG A 355 -6.29 9.54 6.54
C ARG A 355 -6.00 8.58 7.69
N HIS A 356 -5.37 7.43 7.43
CA HIS A 356 -5.01 6.48 8.49
C HIS A 356 -3.92 7.02 9.43
N HIS A 357 -3.02 7.90 8.95
CA HIS A 357 -2.09 8.64 9.81
C HIS A 357 -2.86 9.54 10.76
N MET A 358 -3.83 10.32 10.25
CA MET A 358 -4.58 11.29 11.04
C MET A 358 -5.35 10.65 12.20
N VAL A 359 -6.00 9.50 11.96
CA VAL A 359 -6.77 8.80 13.01
C VAL A 359 -5.88 8.10 14.04
N SER A 360 -4.62 7.82 13.69
CA SER A 360 -3.64 7.17 14.58
C SER A 360 -2.65 8.16 15.17
N MET A 361 -2.74 9.45 14.84
CA MET A 361 -1.68 10.41 15.12
C MET A 361 -1.53 10.66 16.63
N THR A 362 -0.29 10.77 17.09
CA THR A 362 -0.03 11.19 18.47
C THR A 362 -0.38 12.67 18.66
N ILE A 363 -0.75 13.05 19.89
CA ILE A 363 -1.10 14.43 20.22
C ILE A 363 0.01 15.43 19.83
N PRO A 364 1.31 15.19 20.14
CA PRO A 364 2.37 16.12 19.74
C PRO A 364 2.44 16.37 18.23
N THR A 365 2.28 15.33 17.40
CA THR A 365 2.25 15.49 15.94
C THR A 365 0.96 16.17 15.48
N ALA A 366 -0.20 15.85 16.07
CA ALA A 366 -1.47 16.46 15.69
C ALA A 366 -1.47 17.99 15.89
N LEU A 367 -0.78 18.48 16.93
CA LEU A 367 -0.61 19.90 17.24
C LEU A 367 0.24 20.66 16.21
N THR A 368 0.97 19.98 15.31
CA THR A 368 1.71 20.61 14.21
C THR A 368 0.87 20.78 12.94
N SER A 369 -0.40 20.37 12.95
CA SER A 369 -1.30 20.50 11.80
C SER A 369 -1.59 21.96 11.46
N ILE A 370 -1.81 22.23 10.17
CA ILE A 370 -2.26 23.52 9.66
C ILE A 370 -3.57 23.34 8.89
N ASN A 371 -4.29 24.43 8.63
CA ASN A 371 -5.56 24.37 7.91
C ASN A 371 -5.38 24.24 6.38
N SER A 372 -4.55 23.31 5.95
CA SER A 372 -4.28 22.97 4.56
C SER A 372 -4.69 21.52 4.31
N GLU A 373 -5.53 21.31 3.30
CA GLU A 373 -6.05 20.00 2.93
C GLU A 373 -5.91 19.80 1.42
N LEU A 374 -5.38 18.65 1.04
CA LEU A 374 -5.23 18.25 -0.37
C LEU A 374 -5.74 16.83 -0.54
N ASP A 375 -6.47 16.59 -1.62
CA ASP A 375 -6.94 15.24 -1.94
C ASP A 375 -5.77 14.33 -2.31
N SER A 376 -5.77 13.11 -1.78
CA SER A 376 -5.12 11.98 -2.46
C SER A 376 -6.04 11.47 -3.58
N THR A 377 -5.53 10.60 -4.44
CA THR A 377 -6.32 9.98 -5.53
C THR A 377 -7.35 8.99 -4.98
N VAL A 378 -6.97 8.15 -4.01
CA VAL A 378 -7.68 6.93 -3.57
C VAL A 378 -7.58 6.64 -2.06
N MET A 379 -7.07 7.57 -1.26
CA MET A 379 -6.86 7.40 0.20
C MET A 379 -7.47 8.55 1.01
N GLY A 380 -8.51 9.18 0.46
CA GLY A 380 -9.22 10.32 1.04
C GLY A 380 -8.44 11.64 1.05
N VAL A 381 -8.92 12.58 1.87
CA VAL A 381 -8.32 13.90 2.07
C VAL A 381 -7.09 13.79 2.97
N MET A 382 -6.00 14.46 2.59
CA MET A 382 -4.77 14.58 3.37
C MET A 382 -4.72 15.92 4.11
N ARG A 383 -4.07 15.96 5.28
CA ARG A 383 -3.88 17.17 6.08
C ARG A 383 -2.43 17.61 6.11
N GLY A 384 -2.18 18.91 6.02
CA GLY A 384 -0.85 19.50 6.10
C GLY A 384 -0.34 19.65 7.54
N PHE A 385 0.95 19.37 7.75
CA PHE A 385 1.66 19.48 9.04
C PHE A 385 3.01 20.18 8.85
N ILE A 386 3.37 21.09 9.76
CA ILE A 386 4.67 21.75 9.78
C ILE A 386 5.59 21.03 10.77
N THR A 387 6.23 19.97 10.29
CA THR A 387 7.03 19.03 11.11
C THR A 387 8.02 18.28 10.22
N ASN A 388 9.06 17.70 10.81
CA ASN A 388 9.97 16.75 10.15
C ASN A 388 9.59 15.30 10.48
N THR A 389 8.48 15.08 11.16
CA THR A 389 8.11 13.78 11.68
C THR A 389 6.60 13.62 11.74
N LEU A 390 6.11 12.49 11.24
CA LEU A 390 4.76 12.01 11.49
C LEU A 390 4.84 10.81 12.44
N GLU A 391 4.31 10.94 13.64
CA GLU A 391 4.28 9.87 14.64
C GLU A 391 2.84 9.43 14.93
N MET A 392 2.64 8.12 14.84
CA MET A 392 1.36 7.46 14.98
C MET A 392 1.44 6.37 16.06
N GLN A 393 0.33 6.15 16.75
CA GLN A 393 0.10 5.08 17.70
C GLN A 393 -1.06 4.21 17.21
N VAL A 394 -0.82 2.90 17.09
CA VAL A 394 -1.82 1.91 16.68
C VAL A 394 -2.03 0.88 17.78
N GLN A 395 -3.23 0.33 17.85
CA GLN A 395 -3.45 -0.91 18.59
C GLN A 395 -2.73 -2.04 17.87
N ILE A 396 -2.05 -2.92 18.61
CA ILE A 396 -1.37 -4.08 18.03
C ILE A 396 -1.95 -5.39 18.56
N PRO A 397 -1.94 -6.47 17.77
CA PRO A 397 -2.49 -7.76 18.16
C PRO A 397 -1.46 -8.57 18.96
N ALA A 398 -0.87 -7.99 20.01
CA ALA A 398 0.27 -8.58 20.74
C ALA A 398 0.01 -10.03 21.18
N ASN A 399 -1.21 -10.31 21.67
CA ASN A 399 -1.62 -11.59 22.22
C ASN A 399 -2.18 -12.60 21.18
N VAL A 400 -2.24 -12.24 19.89
CA VAL A 400 -2.72 -13.16 18.85
C VAL A 400 -1.55 -14.02 18.36
N ASP A 401 -1.60 -15.33 18.62
CA ASP A 401 -0.62 -16.31 18.19
C ASP A 401 -1.26 -17.33 17.23
N PHE A 402 -0.90 -18.61 17.33
CA PHE A 402 -1.45 -19.69 16.50
C PHE A 402 -2.90 -20.08 16.84
N MET A 403 -3.36 -19.91 18.09
CA MET A 403 -4.71 -20.33 18.48
C MET A 403 -5.77 -19.41 17.83
N PRO A 404 -6.98 -19.90 17.54
CA PRO A 404 -8.06 -19.03 17.08
C PRO A 404 -8.23 -17.81 17.99
N ALA A 405 -8.38 -16.63 17.40
CA ALA A 405 -8.58 -15.39 18.13
C ALA A 405 -9.79 -14.63 17.59
N THR A 406 -10.46 -13.89 18.47
CA THR A 406 -11.65 -13.13 18.15
C THR A 406 -11.65 -11.79 18.87
N THR A 407 -12.28 -10.79 18.24
CA THR A 407 -12.60 -9.49 18.81
C THR A 407 -14.09 -9.37 19.13
N ILE A 408 -14.88 -10.45 19.02
CA ILE A 408 -16.28 -10.45 19.46
C ILE A 408 -16.31 -10.23 20.98
N PRO A 409 -17.02 -9.20 21.49
CA PRO A 409 -17.04 -8.90 22.91
C PRO A 409 -17.48 -10.10 23.78
N GLY A 410 -16.72 -10.36 24.84
CA GLY A 410 -17.02 -11.41 25.82
C GLY A 410 -16.76 -12.85 25.35
N ARG A 411 -16.31 -13.05 24.10
CA ARG A 411 -15.92 -14.37 23.59
C ARG A 411 -14.44 -14.64 23.85
N ARG A 412 -14.14 -15.91 24.12
CA ARG A 412 -12.79 -16.45 24.30
C ARG A 412 -12.76 -17.85 23.74
N VAL A 413 -11.56 -18.36 23.41
CA VAL A 413 -11.39 -19.74 22.96
C VAL A 413 -11.90 -20.70 24.04
N LEU A 414 -12.95 -21.45 23.72
CA LEU A 414 -13.49 -22.51 24.55
C LEU A 414 -14.15 -23.55 23.64
N TYR A 415 -13.74 -24.80 23.78
CA TYR A 415 -14.29 -25.90 23.01
C TYR A 415 -15.19 -26.77 23.88
N SER A 416 -16.42 -27.01 23.41
CA SER A 416 -17.26 -28.06 23.97
C SER A 416 -16.77 -29.44 23.51
N HIS A 417 -17.15 -30.49 24.23
CA HIS A 417 -16.83 -31.86 23.82
C HIS A 417 -17.37 -32.17 22.42
N GLU A 418 -18.59 -31.73 22.11
CA GLU A 418 -19.21 -31.91 20.79
C GLU A 418 -18.41 -31.23 19.67
N VAL A 419 -17.93 -29.99 19.90
CA VAL A 419 -17.07 -29.30 18.93
C VAL A 419 -15.78 -30.09 18.72
N LEU A 420 -15.12 -30.54 19.78
CA LEU A 420 -13.89 -31.32 19.67
C LEU A 420 -14.09 -32.63 18.91
N GLU A 421 -15.20 -33.34 19.12
CA GLU A 421 -15.52 -34.54 18.35
C GLU A 421 -15.68 -34.22 16.86
N LYS A 422 -16.41 -33.15 16.50
CA LYS A 422 -16.58 -32.73 15.11
C LYS A 422 -15.25 -32.36 14.44
N VAL A 423 -14.40 -31.62 15.14
CA VAL A 423 -13.05 -31.28 14.66
C VAL A 423 -12.21 -32.54 14.48
N ARG A 424 -12.28 -33.50 15.43
CA ARG A 424 -11.55 -34.76 15.35
C ARG A 424 -12.03 -35.63 14.19
N ASP A 425 -13.33 -35.69 13.94
CA ASP A 425 -13.91 -36.48 12.85
C ASP A 425 -13.52 -35.92 11.48
N ALA A 426 -13.54 -34.60 11.31
CA ALA A 426 -13.01 -33.95 10.11
C ALA A 426 -11.51 -34.26 9.94
N ALA A 427 -10.72 -34.12 11.02
CA ALA A 427 -9.29 -34.37 10.99
C ALA A 427 -8.97 -35.83 10.62
N ARG A 428 -9.69 -36.82 11.15
CA ARG A 428 -9.55 -38.25 10.80
C ARG A 428 -9.64 -38.49 9.30
N GLN A 429 -10.48 -37.73 8.59
CA GLN A 429 -10.59 -37.82 7.14
C GLN A 429 -9.45 -37.06 6.46
N GLU A 430 -9.23 -35.80 6.82
CA GLU A 430 -8.33 -34.91 6.10
C GLU A 430 -6.84 -35.24 6.29
N VAL A 431 -6.41 -35.88 7.40
CA VAL A 431 -5.01 -36.35 7.54
C VAL A 431 -4.62 -37.43 6.51
N ASN A 432 -5.62 -38.07 5.89
CA ASN A 432 -5.40 -39.04 4.82
C ASN A 432 -5.21 -38.39 3.44
N GLY A 433 -5.44 -37.10 3.30
CA GLY A 433 -5.28 -36.36 2.06
C GLY A 433 -3.85 -36.41 1.48
N ASP A 434 -3.74 -36.18 0.18
CA ASP A 434 -2.50 -36.34 -0.58
C ASP A 434 -1.77 -35.01 -0.70
N VAL A 435 -1.32 -34.49 0.45
CA VAL A 435 -0.56 -33.23 0.52
C VAL A 435 0.65 -33.21 -0.41
N ILE A 436 1.25 -34.36 -0.72
CA ILE A 436 2.41 -34.44 -1.60
C ILE A 436 2.01 -34.08 -3.02
N ASN A 437 0.95 -34.67 -3.56
CA ASN A 437 0.52 -34.41 -4.94
C ASN A 437 -0.32 -33.13 -5.06
N GLU A 438 -1.18 -32.83 -4.09
CA GLU A 438 -1.99 -31.58 -4.09
C GLU A 438 -1.11 -30.33 -4.07
N SER A 439 0.05 -30.37 -3.40
CA SER A 439 1.02 -29.26 -3.38
C SER A 439 2.02 -29.29 -4.54
N ASN A 440 1.90 -30.24 -5.47
CA ASN A 440 2.85 -30.38 -6.59
C ASN A 440 2.31 -29.73 -7.85
N VAL A 441 2.08 -28.42 -7.83
CA VAL A 441 1.60 -27.65 -8.97
C VAL A 441 2.63 -26.61 -9.42
N ASN A 442 2.45 -26.03 -10.61
CA ASN A 442 3.32 -25.00 -11.19
C ASN A 442 3.07 -23.60 -10.61
N SER A 443 2.95 -23.49 -9.29
CA SER A 443 2.61 -22.24 -8.62
C SER A 443 3.09 -22.25 -7.17
N MET A 444 3.85 -21.23 -6.76
CA MET A 444 4.16 -21.02 -5.34
C MET A 444 2.91 -20.65 -4.56
N TYR A 445 1.98 -19.92 -5.18
CA TYR A 445 0.70 -19.53 -4.59
C TYR A 445 -0.16 -20.74 -4.20
N PHE A 446 -0.61 -21.51 -5.19
CA PHE A 446 -1.52 -22.64 -4.94
C PHE A 446 -0.86 -23.74 -4.12
N SER A 447 0.43 -24.01 -4.34
CA SER A 447 1.17 -24.97 -3.51
C SER A 447 1.26 -24.50 -2.06
N GLY A 448 1.54 -23.21 -1.85
CA GLY A 448 1.59 -22.60 -0.53
C GLY A 448 0.26 -22.74 0.20
N LYS A 449 -0.86 -22.39 -0.45
CA LYS A 449 -2.22 -22.55 0.11
C LYS A 449 -2.47 -23.97 0.60
N VAL A 450 -2.11 -24.98 -0.20
CA VAL A 450 -2.24 -26.39 0.19
C VAL A 450 -1.35 -26.73 1.39
N LEU A 451 -0.08 -26.32 1.39
CA LEU A 451 0.81 -26.57 2.52
C LEU A 451 0.30 -25.93 3.82
N ALA A 452 -0.18 -24.69 3.77
CA ALA A 452 -0.77 -23.99 4.90
C ALA A 452 -2.06 -24.67 5.39
N LYS A 453 -2.94 -25.11 4.49
CA LYS A 453 -4.15 -25.90 4.81
C LYS A 453 -3.80 -27.11 5.67
N TYR A 454 -2.86 -27.94 5.21
CA TYR A 454 -2.44 -29.14 5.93
C TYR A 454 -1.67 -28.82 7.21
N ALA A 455 -0.92 -27.72 7.25
CA ALA A 455 -0.29 -27.25 8.46
C ALA A 455 -1.35 -26.87 9.53
N TRP A 456 -2.43 -26.19 9.16
CA TRP A 456 -3.52 -25.89 10.10
C TRP A 456 -4.26 -27.15 10.56
N ILE A 457 -4.47 -28.15 9.69
CA ILE A 457 -5.00 -29.47 10.11
C ILE A 457 -4.08 -30.11 11.15
N LEU A 458 -2.77 -30.11 10.90
CA LEU A 458 -1.75 -30.63 11.81
C LEU A 458 -1.76 -29.88 13.16
N PHE A 459 -1.90 -28.56 13.12
CA PHE A 459 -2.04 -27.73 14.31
C PHE A 459 -3.27 -28.13 15.14
N CYS A 460 -4.43 -28.29 14.49
CA CYS A 460 -5.65 -28.74 15.16
C CYS A 460 -5.46 -30.13 15.81
N CYS A 461 -4.85 -31.07 15.09
CA CYS A 461 -4.56 -32.41 15.61
C CYS A 461 -3.73 -32.36 16.90
N GLN A 462 -2.66 -31.57 16.91
CA GLN A 462 -1.72 -31.50 18.02
C GLN A 462 -2.24 -30.66 19.20
N TYR A 463 -2.82 -29.49 18.96
CA TYR A 463 -3.07 -28.49 20.02
C TYR A 463 -4.55 -28.26 20.35
N ILE A 464 -5.48 -28.71 19.51
CA ILE A 464 -6.92 -28.51 19.74
C ILE A 464 -7.57 -29.82 20.18
N VAL A 465 -7.46 -30.88 19.37
CA VAL A 465 -8.06 -32.19 19.70
C VAL A 465 -7.12 -33.11 20.50
N ASN A 466 -5.83 -32.77 20.56
CA ASN A 466 -4.76 -33.49 21.26
C ASN A 466 -4.70 -34.98 20.87
N ASP A 467 -4.77 -35.28 19.57
CA ASP A 467 -4.77 -36.65 19.05
C ASP A 467 -3.43 -36.98 18.36
N ARG A 468 -2.57 -37.69 19.11
CA ARG A 468 -1.24 -38.07 18.64
C ARG A 468 -1.26 -38.94 17.39
N GLY A 469 -2.24 -39.84 17.27
CA GLY A 469 -2.32 -40.77 16.14
C GLY A 469 -2.54 -40.03 14.83
N LEU A 470 -3.35 -38.97 14.84
CA LEU A 470 -3.57 -38.13 13.67
C LEU A 470 -2.30 -37.35 13.27
N VAL A 471 -1.55 -36.87 14.26
CA VAL A 471 -0.28 -36.17 14.04
C VAL A 471 0.77 -37.08 13.40
N ASP A 472 0.89 -38.32 13.89
CA ASP A 472 1.84 -39.31 13.35
C ASP A 472 1.53 -39.68 11.89
N ILE A 473 0.28 -39.53 11.43
CA ILE A 473 -0.12 -39.73 10.03
C ILE A 473 0.30 -38.53 9.16
N LEU A 474 -0.02 -37.30 9.59
CA LEU A 474 0.08 -36.12 8.72
C LEU A 474 1.48 -35.48 8.72
N LEU A 475 2.15 -35.40 9.88
CA LEU A 475 3.46 -34.76 10.02
C LEU A 475 4.50 -35.25 8.98
N PRO A 476 4.73 -36.57 8.78
CA PRO A 476 5.71 -37.04 7.80
C PRO A 476 5.33 -36.70 6.35
N LYS A 477 4.03 -36.73 6.01
CA LYS A 477 3.55 -36.37 4.67
C LYS A 477 3.80 -34.89 4.38
N LEU A 478 3.46 -34.02 5.34
CA LEU A 478 3.64 -32.58 5.23
C LEU A 478 5.13 -32.20 5.15
N LYS A 479 5.99 -32.81 5.98
CA LYS A 479 7.45 -32.64 5.87
C LYS A 479 7.97 -33.04 4.48
N LYS A 480 7.52 -34.18 3.94
CA LYS A 480 7.92 -34.65 2.61
C LYS A 480 7.43 -33.72 1.49
N ALA A 481 6.20 -33.21 1.58
CA ALA A 481 5.68 -32.24 0.63
C ALA A 481 6.47 -30.91 0.68
N PHE A 482 6.75 -30.41 1.89
CA PHE A 482 7.52 -29.18 2.10
C PHE A 482 8.97 -29.30 1.59
N ALA A 483 9.59 -30.47 1.76
CA ALA A 483 10.96 -30.73 1.31
C ALA A 483 11.18 -30.47 -0.19
N ARG A 484 10.13 -30.61 -1.03
CA ARG A 484 10.19 -30.22 -2.44
C ARG A 484 10.60 -28.75 -2.60
N PHE A 485 10.04 -27.87 -1.79
CA PHE A 485 10.27 -26.43 -1.86
C PHE A 485 11.58 -26.04 -1.19
N SER A 486 11.85 -26.57 0.01
CA SER A 486 13.11 -26.29 0.71
C SER A 486 14.35 -26.94 0.08
N GLN A 487 14.17 -27.79 -0.94
CA GLN A 487 15.24 -28.30 -1.80
C GLN A 487 15.19 -27.71 -3.22
N ASN A 488 14.29 -26.76 -3.49
CA ASN A 488 14.11 -26.08 -4.78
C ASN A 488 13.75 -27.01 -5.97
N GLN A 489 12.98 -28.06 -5.71
CA GLN A 489 12.60 -29.10 -6.68
C GLN A 489 11.14 -29.00 -7.16
N GLN A 490 10.43 -27.93 -6.83
CA GLN A 490 9.09 -27.66 -7.35
C GLN A 490 9.12 -27.42 -8.87
N GLN A 491 7.97 -27.53 -9.54
CA GLN A 491 7.88 -27.47 -11.01
C GLN A 491 8.48 -26.18 -11.61
N LEU A 492 8.35 -25.06 -10.89
CA LEU A 492 9.02 -23.79 -11.19
C LEU A 492 10.00 -23.46 -10.06
N PRO A 493 11.25 -23.96 -10.10
CA PRO A 493 12.27 -23.67 -9.10
C PRO A 493 12.48 -22.17 -8.92
N LEU A 494 12.79 -21.74 -7.70
CA LEU A 494 13.16 -20.37 -7.41
C LEU A 494 14.61 -20.09 -7.88
N ARG A 495 14.85 -18.85 -8.30
CA ARG A 495 16.14 -18.32 -8.74
C ARG A 495 16.45 -17.07 -7.94
N TYR A 496 17.74 -16.79 -7.73
CA TYR A 496 18.13 -15.50 -7.19
C TYR A 496 18.43 -14.56 -8.36
N ASP A 497 17.62 -13.52 -8.49
CA ASP A 497 17.81 -12.46 -9.46
C ASP A 497 18.90 -11.49 -8.97
N THR A 498 19.98 -11.43 -9.74
CA THR A 498 21.15 -10.58 -9.51
C THR A 498 21.00 -9.16 -10.09
N THR A 499 19.97 -8.91 -10.90
CA THR A 499 19.67 -7.59 -11.46
C THR A 499 19.00 -6.71 -10.41
N TRP A 500 17.83 -7.11 -9.89
CA TRP A 500 17.08 -6.34 -8.89
C TRP A 500 17.36 -6.77 -7.45
N GLY A 501 17.88 -7.98 -7.24
CA GLY A 501 18.22 -8.51 -5.92
C GLY A 501 17.01 -9.08 -5.21
N GLY A 502 16.71 -10.35 -5.44
CA GLY A 502 15.54 -11.02 -4.88
C GLY A 502 15.39 -12.46 -5.34
N VAL A 503 14.41 -13.18 -4.78
CA VAL A 503 14.12 -14.56 -5.17
C VAL A 503 12.84 -14.60 -5.98
N ILE A 504 12.92 -15.12 -7.21
CA ILE A 504 11.83 -15.17 -8.19
C ILE A 504 11.61 -16.59 -8.68
N SER A 505 10.41 -16.95 -9.14
CA SER A 505 10.20 -18.24 -9.81
C SER A 505 10.90 -18.31 -11.17
N SER A 506 11.18 -19.53 -11.64
CA SER A 506 11.70 -19.75 -12.99
C SER A 506 10.66 -19.63 -14.11
N GLY A 507 9.44 -19.19 -13.78
CA GLY A 507 8.34 -19.02 -14.72
C GLY A 507 8.49 -17.76 -15.60
N THR A 508 7.51 -17.55 -16.46
CA THR A 508 7.36 -16.34 -17.29
C THR A 508 6.46 -15.30 -16.61
N SER A 509 6.35 -14.08 -17.17
CA SER A 509 5.47 -13.02 -16.65
C SER A 509 3.99 -13.42 -16.50
N GLY A 510 3.53 -14.45 -17.23
CA GLY A 510 2.15 -14.94 -17.14
C GLY A 510 1.94 -16.11 -16.18
N ASP A 511 3.04 -16.75 -15.75
CA ASP A 511 3.03 -17.89 -14.82
C ASP A 511 2.95 -17.40 -13.38
N ASP A 512 2.28 -18.17 -12.52
CA ASP A 512 2.20 -17.92 -11.08
C ASP A 512 1.99 -16.44 -10.77
N PHE A 513 0.99 -15.83 -11.42
CA PHE A 513 0.57 -14.45 -11.18
C PHE A 513 1.68 -13.40 -11.38
N GLY A 514 2.67 -13.69 -12.22
CA GLY A 514 3.79 -12.78 -12.46
C GLY A 514 4.84 -12.80 -11.34
N ASN A 515 4.91 -13.88 -10.56
CA ASN A 515 5.92 -14.04 -9.52
C ASN A 515 7.35 -13.86 -10.07
N SER A 516 7.64 -14.30 -11.29
CA SER A 516 8.98 -14.08 -11.87
C SER A 516 9.32 -12.61 -12.12
N TYR A 517 8.32 -11.73 -12.07
CA TYR A 517 8.41 -10.27 -12.23
C TYR A 517 8.13 -9.54 -10.91
N TYR A 518 8.32 -10.19 -9.77
CA TYR A 518 8.11 -9.61 -8.43
C TYR A 518 6.67 -9.27 -8.06
N ASN A 519 5.67 -9.80 -8.77
CA ASN A 519 4.30 -9.73 -8.27
C ASN A 519 4.10 -10.68 -7.10
N ASP A 520 3.34 -10.22 -6.10
CA ASP A 520 2.66 -11.09 -5.14
C ASP A 520 3.58 -11.93 -4.24
N HIS A 521 4.85 -11.57 -4.10
CA HIS A 521 5.80 -12.33 -3.27
C HIS A 521 5.33 -12.48 -1.82
N HIS A 522 4.77 -11.43 -1.24
CA HIS A 522 4.20 -11.44 0.12
C HIS A 522 2.97 -12.34 0.21
N PHE A 523 2.10 -12.37 -0.80
CA PHE A 523 0.98 -13.32 -0.86
C PHE A 523 1.49 -14.75 -0.94
N HIS A 524 2.34 -15.05 -1.92
CA HIS A 524 2.77 -16.42 -2.24
C HIS A 524 3.60 -17.01 -1.10
N TYR A 525 4.63 -16.30 -0.66
CA TYR A 525 5.62 -16.85 0.26
C TYR A 525 5.10 -16.94 1.69
N SER A 526 4.14 -16.10 2.08
CA SER A 526 3.56 -16.13 3.42
C SER A 526 2.92 -17.48 3.78
N TYR A 527 2.25 -18.14 2.83
CA TYR A 527 1.66 -19.45 3.05
C TYR A 527 2.71 -20.52 3.37
N HIS A 528 3.86 -20.50 2.67
CA HIS A 528 4.98 -21.40 2.96
C HIS A 528 5.59 -21.09 4.33
N ILE A 529 5.70 -19.82 4.69
CA ILE A 529 6.23 -19.38 6.00
C ILE A 529 5.29 -19.81 7.15
N ILE A 530 3.96 -19.74 6.98
CA ILE A 530 3.00 -20.26 7.96
C ILE A 530 3.15 -21.78 8.13
N ALA A 531 3.20 -22.51 7.02
CA ALA A 531 3.42 -23.96 7.06
C ALA A 531 4.72 -24.32 7.78
N ALA A 532 5.80 -23.57 7.49
CA ALA A 532 7.10 -23.69 8.15
C ALA A 532 7.05 -23.42 9.66
N ALA A 533 6.34 -22.37 10.07
CA ALA A 533 6.21 -22.00 11.47
C ALA A 533 5.48 -23.10 12.28
N ILE A 534 4.37 -23.62 11.73
CA ILE A 534 3.62 -24.71 12.36
C ILE A 534 4.44 -26.01 12.40
N LEU A 535 5.11 -26.38 11.29
CA LEU A 535 6.00 -27.55 11.24
C LEU A 535 7.11 -27.44 12.29
N THR A 536 7.74 -26.27 12.42
CA THR A 536 8.75 -26.02 13.46
C THR A 536 8.18 -26.24 14.85
N LYS A 537 7.01 -25.67 15.13
CA LYS A 537 6.38 -25.76 16.45
C LYS A 537 6.07 -27.22 16.80
N VAL A 538 5.38 -27.92 15.90
CA VAL A 538 4.99 -29.32 16.08
C VAL A 538 6.22 -30.22 16.20
N ASP A 539 7.22 -30.09 15.32
CA ASP A 539 8.42 -30.92 15.35
C ASP A 539 9.27 -30.76 16.62
N ARG A 540 9.30 -29.56 17.22
CA ARG A 540 9.98 -29.36 18.51
C ARG A 540 9.26 -30.01 19.67
N ASP A 541 7.93 -29.92 19.68
CA ASP A 541 7.13 -30.43 20.78
C ASP A 541 7.12 -31.97 20.78
N ILE A 542 7.20 -32.60 19.61
CA ILE A 542 6.96 -34.05 19.51
C ILE A 542 7.79 -34.83 18.49
N GLY A 543 8.62 -34.15 17.70
CA GLY A 543 9.50 -34.73 16.71
C GLY A 543 10.93 -34.86 17.24
N ASN A 544 11.91 -34.70 16.37
CA ASN A 544 13.33 -34.69 16.75
C ASN A 544 13.90 -33.26 16.87
N GLY A 545 13.08 -32.23 16.59
CA GLY A 545 13.46 -30.82 16.61
C GLY A 545 14.41 -30.39 15.49
N SER A 546 14.80 -31.27 14.55
CA SER A 546 15.79 -30.94 13.51
C SER A 546 15.22 -30.09 12.37
N TRP A 547 13.89 -30.07 12.22
CA TRP A 547 13.23 -29.42 11.08
C TRP A 547 13.59 -27.94 10.97
N PHE A 548 13.66 -27.23 12.11
CA PHE A 548 14.00 -25.81 12.14
C PHE A 548 15.38 -25.56 11.53
N THR A 549 16.41 -26.25 12.03
CA THR A 549 17.79 -26.05 11.57
C THR A 549 17.96 -26.40 10.10
N GLU A 550 17.27 -27.44 9.63
CA GLU A 550 17.32 -27.89 8.23
C GLU A 550 16.68 -26.92 7.23
N ASN A 551 15.64 -26.18 7.64
CA ASN A 551 14.82 -25.38 6.71
C ASN A 551 14.91 -23.86 6.97
N ARG A 552 15.51 -23.43 8.09
CA ARG A 552 15.59 -22.02 8.51
C ARG A 552 16.12 -21.11 7.41
N GLU A 553 17.23 -21.47 6.78
CA GLU A 553 17.88 -20.61 5.80
C GLU A 553 16.99 -20.34 4.57
N TRP A 554 16.26 -21.37 4.11
CA TRP A 554 15.30 -21.24 3.03
C TRP A 554 14.14 -20.32 3.40
N VAL A 555 13.54 -20.52 4.60
CA VAL A 555 12.41 -19.72 5.08
C VAL A 555 12.83 -18.26 5.29
N GLU A 556 13.97 -18.02 5.95
CA GLU A 556 14.48 -16.66 6.17
C GLU A 556 14.89 -15.98 4.86
N THR A 557 15.26 -16.73 3.81
CA THR A 557 15.50 -16.15 2.49
C THR A 557 14.21 -15.61 1.87
N LEU A 558 13.09 -16.35 1.97
CA LEU A 558 11.79 -15.86 1.50
C LEU A 558 11.32 -14.64 2.29
N ILE A 559 11.54 -14.63 3.61
CA ILE A 559 11.21 -13.48 4.46
C ILE A 559 12.04 -12.25 4.07
N ARG A 560 13.35 -12.42 3.88
CA ARG A 560 14.23 -11.32 3.45
C ARG A 560 13.80 -10.74 2.11
N ASP A 561 13.29 -11.58 1.20
CA ASP A 561 12.86 -11.12 -0.10
C ASP A 561 11.76 -10.04 -0.06
N TYR A 562 10.69 -10.24 0.71
CA TYR A 562 9.58 -9.28 0.75
C TYR A 562 9.60 -8.34 1.97
N ALA A 563 10.32 -8.70 3.04
CA ALA A 563 10.25 -8.04 4.34
C ALA A 563 11.60 -7.78 5.01
N ASN A 564 12.72 -7.75 4.27
CA ASN A 564 14.00 -7.32 4.84
C ASN A 564 13.88 -5.92 5.48
N PRO A 565 14.26 -5.74 6.75
CA PRO A 565 14.11 -4.46 7.44
C PRO A 565 15.33 -3.55 7.39
N SER A 566 16.41 -3.94 6.73
CA SER A 566 17.70 -3.26 6.87
C SER A 566 18.45 -3.12 5.55
N GLU A 567 18.98 -1.93 5.26
CA GLU A 567 19.90 -1.72 4.13
C GLU A 567 21.23 -2.47 4.28
N ASN A 568 21.50 -2.99 5.48
CA ASN A 568 22.70 -3.79 5.76
C ASN A 568 22.63 -5.21 5.17
N ASP A 569 21.47 -5.67 4.70
CA ASP A 569 21.38 -6.88 3.89
C ASP A 569 21.76 -6.53 2.43
N PRO A 570 22.91 -7.00 1.92
CA PRO A 570 23.38 -6.62 0.59
C PRO A 570 22.65 -7.38 -0.54
N TYR A 571 21.72 -8.29 -0.22
CA TYR A 571 21.06 -9.16 -1.20
C TYR A 571 19.59 -8.79 -1.43
N PHE A 572 18.91 -8.19 -0.45
CA PHE A 572 17.48 -7.91 -0.53
C PHE A 572 17.14 -6.45 -0.19
N PRO A 573 16.25 -5.78 -0.93
CA PRO A 573 15.88 -4.40 -0.67
C PRO A 573 15.01 -4.30 0.59
N MET A 574 15.01 -3.13 1.22
CA MET A 574 14.16 -2.89 2.39
C MET A 574 12.67 -2.95 2.04
N TYR A 575 11.94 -3.73 2.83
CA TYR A 575 10.48 -3.80 2.85
C TYR A 575 9.89 -3.89 1.44
N ARG A 576 10.36 -4.80 0.56
CA ARG A 576 9.98 -4.81 -0.87
C ARG A 576 8.49 -4.52 -1.06
N SER A 577 7.61 -5.28 -0.40
CA SER A 577 6.16 -5.16 -0.52
C SER A 577 5.56 -4.07 0.39
N PHE A 578 5.74 -4.18 1.72
CA PHE A 578 5.06 -3.30 2.69
C PHE A 578 5.51 -1.84 2.55
N ASP A 579 4.57 -0.91 2.41
CA ASP A 579 4.82 0.53 2.32
C ASP A 579 4.38 1.22 3.63
N TRP A 580 5.35 1.75 4.37
CA TRP A 580 5.09 2.38 5.68
C TRP A 580 4.37 3.73 5.59
N PHE A 581 4.31 4.34 4.41
CA PHE A 581 3.55 5.58 4.21
C PHE A 581 2.10 5.30 3.87
N THR A 582 1.80 4.37 2.95
CA THR A 582 0.40 4.06 2.60
C THR A 582 -0.24 3.12 3.62
N GLY A 583 0.58 2.40 4.39
CA GLY A 583 0.16 1.56 5.50
C GLY A 583 -0.32 0.17 5.08
N HIS A 584 0.03 -0.28 3.87
CA HIS A 584 -0.24 -1.61 3.35
C HIS A 584 0.83 -1.99 2.31
N SER A 585 0.80 -3.24 1.83
CA SER A 585 1.72 -3.69 0.79
C SER A 585 1.29 -3.27 -0.61
N TRP A 586 2.26 -3.24 -1.53
CA TRP A 586 2.01 -3.18 -2.96
C TRP A 586 2.37 -4.51 -3.63
N ALA A 587 1.42 -5.09 -4.34
CA ALA A 587 1.56 -6.38 -4.97
C ALA A 587 2.28 -6.32 -6.32
N LYS A 588 2.02 -5.28 -7.14
CA LYS A 588 2.64 -5.12 -8.46
C LYS A 588 4.16 -4.88 -8.41
N GLY A 589 4.92 -5.79 -9.02
CA GLY A 589 6.36 -5.71 -9.26
C GLY A 589 6.72 -4.94 -10.54
N LEU A 590 7.46 -5.59 -11.45
CA LEU A 590 8.14 -5.00 -12.60
C LEU A 590 7.22 -4.79 -13.82
N PHE A 591 6.10 -4.12 -13.61
CA PHE A 591 5.15 -3.73 -14.65
C PHE A 591 4.97 -2.22 -14.68
N GLU A 592 5.25 -1.58 -15.83
CA GLU A 592 4.89 -0.17 -16.05
C GLU A 592 3.36 -0.03 -16.00
N SER A 593 2.86 0.95 -15.24
CA SER A 593 1.43 1.10 -15.05
C SER A 593 0.98 2.56 -15.00
N GLY A 594 0.01 2.89 -15.86
CA GLY A 594 -0.61 4.22 -15.88
C GLY A 594 -1.44 4.55 -14.64
N ASP A 595 -1.82 3.53 -13.85
CA ASP A 595 -2.54 3.70 -12.58
C ASP A 595 -1.65 3.45 -11.34
N GLY A 596 -0.35 3.19 -11.55
CA GLY A 596 0.62 2.92 -10.48
C GLY A 596 0.59 1.49 -9.95
N LYS A 597 1.11 1.32 -8.74
CA LYS A 597 1.06 0.05 -8.00
C LYS A 597 -0.37 -0.31 -7.63
N ASP A 598 -0.60 -1.61 -7.41
CA ASP A 598 -1.89 -2.12 -6.94
C ASP A 598 -1.75 -3.22 -5.90
N GLU A 599 -2.84 -3.43 -5.17
CA GLU A 599 -3.05 -4.40 -4.10
C GLU A 599 -4.53 -4.84 -4.15
N GLU A 600 -4.79 -6.14 -4.29
CA GLU A 600 -6.14 -6.71 -4.36
C GLU A 600 -6.48 -7.42 -3.05
N SER A 601 -5.76 -8.51 -2.72
CA SER A 601 -6.06 -9.33 -1.55
C SER A 601 -5.49 -8.74 -0.27
N SER A 602 -6.21 -7.75 0.28
CA SER A 602 -5.87 -7.14 1.56
C SER A 602 -5.79 -8.15 2.72
N SER A 603 -6.52 -9.26 2.66
CA SER A 603 -6.40 -10.35 3.65
C SER A 603 -5.14 -11.19 3.48
N GLU A 604 -4.61 -11.35 2.27
CA GLU A 604 -3.31 -11.99 2.06
C GLU A 604 -2.14 -11.08 2.46
N ASP A 605 -2.30 -9.75 2.38
CA ASP A 605 -1.35 -8.82 2.98
C ASP A 605 -1.29 -8.98 4.52
N VAL A 606 -2.46 -9.07 5.17
CA VAL A 606 -2.56 -9.40 6.60
C VAL A 606 -1.91 -10.76 6.91
N ASN A 607 -2.18 -11.77 6.08
CA ASN A 607 -1.59 -13.10 6.21
C ASN A 607 -0.06 -13.03 6.09
N SER A 608 0.48 -12.15 5.24
CA SER A 608 1.91 -11.96 5.06
C SER A 608 2.60 -11.42 6.31
N CYS A 609 2.03 -10.41 6.97
CA CYS A 609 2.54 -9.85 8.21
C CYS A 609 2.36 -10.84 9.38
N TYR A 610 1.25 -11.58 9.39
CA TYR A 610 0.99 -12.62 10.39
C TYR A 610 1.96 -13.81 10.25
N ALA A 611 2.31 -14.22 9.03
CA ALA A 611 3.31 -15.25 8.77
C ALA A 611 4.69 -14.87 9.36
N LEU A 612 5.11 -13.62 9.19
CA LEU A 612 6.34 -13.07 9.79
C LEU A 612 6.29 -13.16 11.32
N LYS A 613 5.15 -12.79 11.93
CA LYS A 613 4.94 -12.91 13.37
C LYS A 613 5.12 -14.36 13.84
N LEU A 614 4.44 -15.31 13.21
CA LEU A 614 4.51 -16.72 13.59
C LEU A 614 5.93 -17.28 13.45
N TRP A 615 6.63 -16.93 12.37
CA TRP A 615 8.03 -17.30 12.20
C TRP A 615 8.93 -16.67 13.26
N GLY A 616 8.74 -15.39 13.57
CA GLY A 616 9.45 -14.68 14.64
C GLY A 616 9.31 -15.38 15.98
N MET A 617 8.09 -15.86 16.30
CA MET A 617 7.82 -16.60 17.54
C MET A 617 8.60 -17.92 17.60
N VAL A 618 8.57 -18.72 16.53
CA VAL A 618 9.28 -20.01 16.55
C VAL A 618 10.79 -19.85 16.34
N SER A 619 11.27 -18.82 15.67
CA SER A 619 12.72 -18.56 15.52
C SER A 619 13.34 -17.88 16.75
N GLY A 620 12.52 -17.36 17.67
CA GLY A 620 13.00 -16.53 18.79
C GLY A 620 13.40 -15.12 18.37
N ASN A 621 13.05 -14.68 17.14
CA ASN A 621 13.34 -13.35 16.64
C ASN A 621 12.27 -12.34 17.13
N VAL A 622 12.49 -11.79 18.32
CA VAL A 622 11.58 -10.82 18.96
C VAL A 622 11.43 -9.54 18.13
N ALA A 623 12.48 -9.09 17.44
CA ALA A 623 12.40 -7.91 16.57
C ALA A 623 11.45 -8.15 15.39
N LEU A 624 11.46 -9.36 14.79
CA LEU A 624 10.51 -9.74 13.75
C LEU A 624 9.07 -9.76 14.29
N VAL A 625 8.84 -10.37 15.47
CA VAL A 625 7.52 -10.38 16.12
C VAL A 625 6.99 -8.96 16.36
N ASN A 626 7.82 -8.09 16.93
CA ASN A 626 7.41 -6.72 17.27
C ASN A 626 7.15 -5.88 16.02
N ARG A 627 7.99 -5.99 15.00
CA ARG A 627 7.75 -5.32 13.71
C ARG A 627 6.42 -5.75 13.10
N SER A 628 6.18 -7.07 13.05
CA SER A 628 4.93 -7.62 12.50
C SER A 628 3.71 -7.18 13.29
N ASN A 629 3.80 -7.08 14.62
CA ASN A 629 2.73 -6.52 15.45
C ASN A 629 2.40 -5.07 15.07
N VAL A 630 3.43 -4.23 14.85
CA VAL A 630 3.23 -2.84 14.39
C VAL A 630 2.60 -2.82 13.00
N GLN A 631 3.12 -3.59 12.03
CA GLN A 631 2.56 -3.67 10.68
C GLN A 631 1.09 -4.12 10.69
N LEU A 632 0.74 -5.11 11.51
CA LEU A 632 -0.64 -5.57 11.67
C LEU A 632 -1.55 -4.49 12.29
N GLY A 633 -1.04 -3.69 13.24
CA GLY A 633 -1.77 -2.54 13.80
C GLY A 633 -1.99 -1.42 12.78
N ILE A 634 -1.01 -1.19 11.89
CA ILE A 634 -1.15 -0.28 10.76
C ILE A 634 -2.20 -0.80 9.79
N LEU A 635 -2.12 -2.07 9.38
CA LEU A 635 -3.09 -2.72 8.49
C LEU A 635 -4.51 -2.68 9.05
N ASN A 636 -4.69 -2.89 10.36
CA ASN A 636 -6.00 -2.75 10.98
C ASN A 636 -6.60 -1.35 10.76
N THR A 637 -5.75 -0.33 10.76
CA THR A 637 -6.21 1.04 10.56
C THR A 637 -6.38 1.35 9.07
N SER A 638 -5.35 1.14 8.24
CA SER A 638 -5.32 1.49 6.83
C SER A 638 -6.36 0.71 6.01
N LEU A 639 -6.48 -0.60 6.23
CA LEU A 639 -7.44 -1.43 5.48
C LEU A 639 -8.89 -1.04 5.79
N ASN A 640 -9.21 -0.67 7.04
CA ASN A 640 -10.54 -0.16 7.40
C ASN A 640 -10.80 1.28 6.92
N GLN A 641 -9.78 1.98 6.40
CA GLN A 641 -9.98 3.24 5.69
C GLN A 641 -10.15 3.02 4.17
N TYR A 642 -9.35 2.15 3.55
CA TYR A 642 -9.14 2.11 2.09
C TYR A 642 -9.64 0.85 1.39
N PHE A 643 -9.88 -0.25 2.12
CA PHE A 643 -10.24 -1.54 1.54
C PHE A 643 -11.57 -2.09 2.06
N LEU A 644 -11.90 -1.84 3.34
CA LEU A 644 -13.06 -2.38 4.03
C LEU A 644 -13.97 -1.22 4.46
N TYR A 645 -15.10 -1.06 3.79
CA TYR A 645 -15.97 0.11 3.98
C TYR A 645 -17.18 -0.24 4.84
N ASP A 646 -17.11 0.10 6.12
CA ASP A 646 -18.31 0.21 6.93
C ASP A 646 -19.20 1.37 6.43
N ASP A 647 -20.46 1.40 6.86
CA ASP A 647 -21.41 2.48 6.51
C ASP A 647 -20.98 3.86 7.03
N ALA A 648 -20.09 3.90 8.03
CA ALA A 648 -19.60 5.13 8.65
C ALA A 648 -18.34 5.70 7.96
N ASN A 649 -17.73 4.96 7.04
CA ASN A 649 -16.52 5.36 6.33
C ASN A 649 -16.70 6.76 5.73
N LYS A 650 -15.70 7.62 5.92
CA LYS A 650 -15.66 9.01 5.39
C LYS A 650 -14.43 9.26 4.52
N THR A 651 -13.71 8.21 4.19
CA THR A 651 -12.45 8.27 3.46
C THR A 651 -12.71 8.13 1.99
N GLU A 652 -13.47 7.10 1.61
CA GLU A 652 -13.85 6.86 0.24
C GLU A 652 -15.09 7.66 -0.17
N PRO A 653 -15.28 7.90 -1.49
CA PRO A 653 -16.46 8.60 -1.98
C PRO A 653 -17.77 7.91 -1.56
N PRO A 654 -18.81 8.67 -1.15
CA PRO A 654 -20.13 8.10 -0.84
C PRO A 654 -20.72 7.25 -1.96
N GLN A 655 -20.42 7.59 -3.22
CA GLN A 655 -20.84 6.83 -4.40
C GLN A 655 -20.21 5.43 -4.48
N PHE A 656 -19.09 5.19 -3.78
CA PHE A 656 -18.34 3.93 -3.84
C PHE A 656 -18.47 3.09 -2.56
N ILE A 657 -18.66 3.71 -1.39
CA ILE A 657 -18.73 3.02 -0.07
C ILE A 657 -19.74 1.85 -0.06
N GLY A 658 -20.86 1.98 -0.78
CA GLY A 658 -21.87 0.92 -0.89
C GLY A 658 -21.36 -0.40 -1.46
N ASN A 659 -20.16 -0.45 -2.06
CA ASN A 659 -19.49 -1.68 -2.51
C ASN A 659 -18.99 -2.57 -1.37
N LYS A 660 -18.80 -2.00 -0.16
CA LYS A 660 -18.24 -2.64 1.05
C LYS A 660 -16.77 -3.04 1.01
N VAL A 661 -16.23 -3.24 -0.18
CA VAL A 661 -14.80 -3.49 -0.38
C VAL A 661 -14.27 -2.69 -1.57
N SER A 662 -12.96 -2.51 -1.65
CA SER A 662 -12.29 -1.86 -2.79
C SER A 662 -12.43 -2.67 -4.09
N GLY A 663 -12.35 -4.00 -4.02
CA GLY A 663 -11.85 -4.78 -5.14
C GLY A 663 -10.34 -4.51 -5.29
N ILE A 664 -9.89 -4.15 -6.47
CA ILE A 664 -8.47 -3.84 -6.72
C ILE A 664 -8.22 -2.35 -6.45
N LEU A 665 -7.37 -2.05 -5.46
CA LEU A 665 -6.91 -0.70 -5.17
C LEU A 665 -5.60 -0.45 -5.89
N PHE A 666 -5.54 0.62 -6.70
CA PHE A 666 -4.33 1.13 -7.34
C PHE A 666 -3.95 2.47 -6.71
N GLU A 667 -2.73 2.96 -6.93
CA GLU A 667 -2.34 4.33 -6.52
C GLU A 667 -3.23 5.41 -7.16
N ASN A 668 -3.84 5.18 -8.33
CA ASN A 668 -4.63 6.19 -9.05
C ASN A 668 -6.15 5.92 -9.14
N LYS A 669 -6.57 4.68 -8.89
CA LYS A 669 -7.96 4.23 -9.06
C LYS A 669 -8.37 3.16 -8.06
N ILE A 670 -9.67 2.97 -7.90
CA ILE A 670 -10.26 1.80 -7.25
C ILE A 670 -11.27 1.16 -8.20
N ASP A 671 -11.21 -0.16 -8.35
CA ASP A 671 -12.06 -0.95 -9.26
C ASP A 671 -12.67 -2.14 -8.51
N HIS A 672 -14.00 -2.16 -8.33
CA HIS A 672 -14.76 -3.21 -7.64
C HIS A 672 -14.90 -4.44 -8.54
N THR A 673 -13.79 -5.12 -8.74
CA THR A 673 -13.59 -6.26 -9.66
C THR A 673 -12.53 -7.18 -9.08
N THR A 674 -12.23 -8.29 -9.77
CA THR A 674 -11.02 -9.09 -9.49
C THR A 674 -10.24 -9.40 -10.75
N TYR A 675 -9.00 -9.87 -10.61
CA TYR A 675 -8.22 -10.38 -11.76
C TYR A 675 -8.78 -11.67 -12.40
N PHE A 676 -9.72 -12.35 -11.74
CA PHE A 676 -10.18 -13.70 -12.10
C PHE A 676 -11.70 -13.87 -12.29
N GLY A 677 -12.48 -12.82 -12.08
CA GLY A 677 -13.93 -12.83 -12.33
C GLY A 677 -14.68 -11.74 -11.59
N ASN A 678 -15.95 -11.53 -11.95
CA ASN A 678 -16.79 -10.45 -11.39
C ASN A 678 -17.97 -10.97 -10.56
N TYR A 679 -17.96 -12.24 -10.15
CA TYR A 679 -18.97 -12.73 -9.22
C TYR A 679 -18.79 -12.05 -7.87
N LEU A 680 -19.90 -11.67 -7.23
CA LEU A 680 -19.85 -10.86 -6.01
C LEU A 680 -19.09 -11.57 -4.89
N GLN A 681 -19.23 -12.89 -4.75
CA GLN A 681 -18.47 -13.66 -3.76
C GLN A 681 -16.96 -13.63 -4.02
N TYR A 682 -16.51 -13.47 -5.28
CA TYR A 682 -15.07 -13.35 -5.60
C TYR A 682 -14.54 -12.02 -5.10
N ILE A 683 -15.24 -10.93 -5.46
CA ILE A 683 -14.84 -9.56 -5.13
C ILE A 683 -14.85 -9.33 -3.62
N GLN A 684 -15.84 -9.85 -2.90
CA GLN A 684 -15.91 -9.65 -1.45
C GLN A 684 -14.90 -10.54 -0.71
N MET A 685 -14.84 -11.83 -1.04
CA MET A 685 -14.09 -12.80 -0.24
C MET A 685 -12.60 -12.86 -0.55
N ILE A 686 -12.13 -12.24 -1.64
CA ILE A 686 -10.69 -12.03 -1.83
C ILE A 686 -10.07 -11.15 -0.73
N HIS A 687 -10.88 -10.34 -0.04
CA HIS A 687 -10.49 -9.55 1.14
C HIS A 687 -10.72 -10.28 2.47
N ALA A 688 -11.15 -11.54 2.45
CA ALA A 688 -11.36 -12.38 3.63
C ALA A 688 -10.46 -13.62 3.65
N ILE A 689 -10.01 -14.10 2.49
CA ILE A 689 -9.18 -15.29 2.36
C ILE A 689 -7.69 -14.98 2.65
N PRO A 690 -6.97 -15.78 3.45
CA PRO A 690 -7.45 -16.87 4.29
C PRO A 690 -8.01 -16.36 5.64
N ILE A 691 -8.98 -17.08 6.20
CA ILE A 691 -9.41 -16.83 7.59
C ILE A 691 -8.42 -17.49 8.56
N THR A 692 -7.70 -16.65 9.30
CA THR A 692 -6.67 -17.03 10.27
C THR A 692 -6.99 -16.42 11.65
N PRO A 693 -6.23 -16.71 12.72
CA PRO A 693 -6.37 -16.01 14.00
C PRO A 693 -6.34 -14.48 13.89
N MET A 694 -5.64 -13.94 12.89
CA MET A 694 -5.54 -12.50 12.70
C MET A 694 -6.79 -11.86 12.07
N SER A 695 -7.65 -12.64 11.41
CA SER A 695 -8.75 -12.09 10.61
C SER A 695 -9.73 -11.27 11.44
N SER A 696 -10.07 -11.69 12.66
CA SER A 696 -10.98 -10.93 13.52
C SER A 696 -10.39 -9.61 14.00
N PHE A 697 -9.06 -9.49 14.08
CA PHE A 697 -8.42 -8.23 14.46
C PHE A 697 -8.64 -7.16 13.40
N ILE A 698 -8.62 -7.53 12.12
CA ILE A 698 -8.76 -6.64 10.96
C ILE A 698 -10.23 -6.45 10.56
N ARG A 699 -10.96 -7.56 10.40
CA ARG A 699 -12.36 -7.58 9.95
C ARG A 699 -13.27 -7.56 11.17
N HIS A 700 -13.53 -6.35 11.68
CA HIS A 700 -14.32 -6.15 12.89
C HIS A 700 -15.73 -6.77 12.79
N PRO A 701 -16.29 -7.35 13.87
CA PRO A 701 -17.59 -8.04 13.83
C PRO A 701 -18.73 -7.19 13.23
N SER A 702 -18.77 -5.90 13.55
CA SER A 702 -19.77 -4.96 13.02
C SER A 702 -19.66 -4.76 11.51
N TYR A 703 -18.43 -4.69 10.98
CA TYR A 703 -18.20 -4.57 9.54
C TYR A 703 -18.62 -5.86 8.83
N VAL A 704 -18.22 -7.03 9.37
CA VAL A 704 -18.56 -8.33 8.78
C VAL A 704 -20.07 -8.55 8.77
N GLU A 705 -20.79 -8.12 9.82
CA GLU A 705 -22.25 -8.17 9.84
C GLU A 705 -22.88 -7.29 8.75
N GLN A 706 -22.36 -6.06 8.55
CA GLN A 706 -22.83 -5.17 7.48
C GLN A 706 -22.58 -5.75 6.09
N GLU A 707 -21.37 -6.23 5.81
CA GLU A 707 -21.01 -6.88 4.55
C GLU A 707 -21.91 -8.11 4.32
N TRP A 708 -22.11 -8.93 5.35
CA TRP A 708 -22.94 -10.11 5.28
C TRP A 708 -24.37 -9.77 4.86
N ILE A 709 -25.03 -8.89 5.60
CA ILE A 709 -26.43 -8.50 5.36
C ILE A 709 -26.59 -7.85 3.98
N GLN A 710 -25.65 -6.99 3.59
CA GLN A 710 -25.81 -6.15 2.40
C GLN A 710 -25.31 -6.81 1.11
N LYS A 711 -24.38 -7.78 1.18
CA LYS A 711 -23.73 -8.38 0.00
C LYS A 711 -23.81 -9.90 -0.07
N LEU A 712 -23.65 -10.61 1.04
CA LEU A 712 -23.38 -12.06 1.01
C LEU A 712 -24.60 -12.92 1.29
N GLN A 713 -25.46 -12.51 2.23
CA GLN A 713 -26.61 -13.29 2.70
C GLN A 713 -27.57 -13.63 1.55
N GLY A 714 -27.80 -12.68 0.64
CA GLY A 714 -28.72 -12.85 -0.48
C GLY A 714 -28.23 -13.85 -1.55
N ILE A 715 -26.93 -14.14 -1.62
CA ILE A 715 -26.33 -14.99 -2.67
C ILE A 715 -25.80 -16.33 -2.14
N VAL A 716 -25.60 -16.48 -0.83
CA VAL A 716 -24.88 -17.64 -0.26
C VAL A 716 -25.47 -19.00 -0.60
N ASN A 717 -26.80 -19.07 -0.80
CA ASN A 717 -27.46 -20.31 -1.18
C ASN A 717 -27.19 -20.73 -2.63
N ASP A 718 -26.90 -19.77 -3.52
CA ASP A 718 -26.64 -20.01 -4.94
C ASP A 718 -25.16 -20.26 -5.25
N VAL A 719 -24.26 -19.92 -4.31
CA VAL A 719 -22.83 -20.23 -4.41
C VAL A 719 -22.60 -21.71 -4.11
N ASN A 720 -21.97 -22.41 -5.05
CA ASN A 720 -21.72 -23.86 -5.00
C ASN A 720 -20.25 -24.23 -5.30
N ASP A 721 -19.32 -23.29 -5.08
CA ASP A 721 -17.88 -23.46 -5.21
C ASP A 721 -17.15 -23.18 -3.88
N GLY A 722 -15.82 -23.23 -3.89
CA GLY A 722 -14.96 -23.03 -2.71
C GLY A 722 -15.14 -21.68 -2.00
N TRP A 723 -15.71 -20.67 -2.65
CA TRP A 723 -15.97 -19.38 -2.03
C TRP A 723 -17.08 -19.45 -0.99
N LYS A 724 -18.00 -20.42 -1.09
CA LYS A 724 -19.03 -20.63 -0.07
C LYS A 724 -18.40 -20.92 1.30
N GLY A 725 -17.35 -21.74 1.35
CA GLY A 725 -16.63 -22.04 2.57
C GLY A 725 -15.94 -20.80 3.16
N ILE A 726 -15.38 -19.93 2.32
CA ILE A 726 -14.78 -18.67 2.79
C ILE A 726 -15.86 -17.74 3.34
N MET A 727 -17.00 -17.58 2.65
CA MET A 727 -18.14 -16.80 3.14
C MET A 727 -18.62 -17.29 4.50
N MET A 728 -18.79 -18.60 4.64
CA MET A 728 -19.29 -19.20 5.88
C MET A 728 -18.27 -19.18 7.00
N LEU A 729 -16.96 -19.16 6.71
CA LEU A 729 -15.94 -19.00 7.75
C LEU A 729 -15.76 -17.52 8.15
N ASN A 730 -15.88 -16.57 7.20
CA ASN A 730 -15.95 -15.13 7.48
C ASN A 730 -17.15 -14.81 8.41
N LEU A 731 -18.29 -15.46 8.21
CA LEU A 731 -19.45 -15.35 9.11
C LEU A 731 -19.11 -15.65 10.58
N ALA A 732 -18.09 -16.48 10.86
CA ALA A 732 -17.69 -16.78 12.23
C ALA A 732 -17.15 -15.57 13.00
N LEU A 733 -16.72 -14.52 12.29
CA LEU A 733 -16.19 -13.29 12.88
C LEU A 733 -17.26 -12.43 13.57
N PHE A 734 -18.56 -12.70 13.34
CA PHE A 734 -19.65 -12.10 14.12
C PHE A 734 -20.71 -13.11 14.60
N ASN A 735 -20.95 -14.18 13.84
CA ASN A 735 -21.88 -15.26 14.17
C ASN A 735 -21.20 -16.65 14.08
N PRO A 736 -20.34 -16.99 15.07
CA PRO A 736 -19.60 -18.25 15.10
C PRO A 736 -20.53 -19.48 15.13
N ARG A 737 -21.73 -19.36 15.71
CA ARG A 737 -22.69 -20.46 15.80
C ARG A 737 -23.23 -20.87 14.43
N ALA A 738 -23.72 -19.92 13.64
CA ALA A 738 -24.22 -20.20 12.30
C ALA A 738 -23.13 -20.75 11.37
N SER A 739 -21.90 -20.23 11.49
CA SER A 739 -20.74 -20.77 10.79
C SER A 739 -20.46 -22.23 11.17
N PHE A 740 -20.42 -22.52 12.48
CA PHE A 740 -20.18 -23.88 12.97
C PHE A 740 -21.28 -24.86 12.53
N GLU A 741 -22.55 -24.46 12.60
CA GLU A 741 -23.70 -25.27 12.15
C GLU A 741 -23.60 -25.61 10.65
N PHE A 742 -23.14 -24.68 9.81
CA PHE A 742 -22.91 -24.95 8.39
C PHE A 742 -21.83 -26.02 8.17
N PHE A 743 -20.67 -25.88 8.81
CA PHE A 743 -19.56 -26.83 8.64
C PHE A 743 -19.83 -28.18 9.31
N SER A 744 -20.59 -28.22 10.41
CA SER A 744 -20.92 -29.45 11.12
C SER A 744 -22.17 -30.18 10.58
N SER A 745 -22.82 -29.59 9.57
CA SER A 745 -24.01 -30.14 8.92
C SER A 745 -23.73 -31.53 8.34
N PRO A 746 -24.64 -32.50 8.53
CA PRO A 746 -24.49 -33.84 7.93
C PRO A 746 -24.55 -33.82 6.41
N ASN A 747 -25.10 -32.75 5.82
CA ASN A 747 -25.20 -32.55 4.37
C ASN A 747 -24.11 -31.61 3.83
N PHE A 748 -23.05 -31.36 4.61
CA PHE A 748 -21.92 -30.56 4.16
C PHE A 748 -21.26 -31.18 2.92
N SER A 749 -20.94 -30.35 1.93
CA SER A 749 -20.24 -30.78 0.71
C SER A 749 -18.82 -30.24 0.68
N GLY A 750 -17.85 -31.12 0.46
CA GLY A 750 -16.44 -30.73 0.32
C GLY A 750 -16.16 -29.77 -0.83
N ASN A 751 -17.05 -29.69 -1.83
CA ASN A 751 -16.93 -28.72 -2.94
C ASN A 751 -17.04 -27.26 -2.48
N PHE A 752 -17.53 -27.02 -1.27
CA PHE A 752 -17.59 -25.69 -0.68
C PHE A 752 -16.26 -25.22 -0.10
N LEU A 753 -15.24 -26.07 -0.01
CA LEU A 753 -13.93 -25.69 0.50
C LEU A 753 -13.05 -25.17 -0.64
N ASP A 754 -12.50 -23.97 -0.46
CA ASP A 754 -11.35 -23.51 -1.24
C ASP A 754 -10.17 -24.48 -1.08
N ASN A 755 -9.27 -24.55 -2.07
CA ASN A 755 -8.16 -25.49 -2.03
C ASN A 755 -7.14 -25.23 -0.90
N GLY A 756 -7.14 -24.01 -0.32
CA GLY A 756 -6.40 -23.62 0.88
C GLY A 756 -7.20 -23.70 2.18
N GLN A 757 -8.47 -24.14 2.14
CA GLN A 757 -9.34 -24.27 3.31
C GLN A 757 -9.54 -25.75 3.67
N SER A 758 -9.62 -26.05 4.97
CA SER A 758 -9.97 -27.38 5.49
C SER A 758 -11.25 -27.34 6.32
N LEU A 759 -11.97 -28.45 6.36
CA LEU A 759 -13.12 -28.60 7.25
C LEU A 759 -12.66 -28.59 8.71
N THR A 760 -11.53 -29.24 9.01
CA THR A 760 -10.92 -29.29 10.35
C THR A 760 -10.67 -27.88 10.91
N TRP A 761 -10.02 -27.01 10.14
CA TRP A 761 -9.77 -25.63 10.57
C TRP A 761 -11.07 -24.83 10.66
N SER A 762 -11.98 -25.00 9.71
CA SER A 762 -13.24 -24.26 9.69
C SER A 762 -14.10 -24.57 10.93
N LEU A 763 -14.19 -25.85 11.33
CA LEU A 763 -14.86 -26.28 12.57
C LEU A 763 -14.11 -25.80 13.81
N ALA A 764 -12.77 -25.89 13.81
CA ALA A 764 -11.96 -25.49 14.95
C ALA A 764 -12.01 -23.97 15.20
N TYR A 765 -12.04 -23.16 14.15
CA TYR A 765 -12.12 -21.71 14.28
C TYR A 765 -13.54 -21.26 14.67
N SER A 766 -14.57 -21.71 13.94
CA SER A 766 -15.96 -21.32 14.21
C SER A 766 -16.45 -21.83 15.57
N GLY A 767 -16.10 -23.07 15.94
CA GLY A 767 -16.49 -23.69 17.20
C GLY A 767 -15.73 -23.19 18.43
N ALA A 768 -14.68 -22.37 18.26
CA ALA A 768 -13.90 -21.84 19.38
C ALA A 768 -14.67 -20.82 20.24
N PHE A 769 -15.76 -20.24 19.72
CA PHE A 769 -16.39 -19.06 20.30
C PHE A 769 -17.89 -19.23 20.59
N ILE A 770 -18.44 -20.46 20.55
CA ILE A 770 -19.89 -20.71 20.61
C ILE A 770 -20.47 -20.98 22.00
#